data_AF-A0A1V4V9X8-F1
#
_entry.id   AF-A0A1V4V9X8-F1
#
_cell.length_a   1.000
_cell.length_b   1.000
_cell.length_c   1.000
_cell.angle_alpha   90.00
_cell.angle_beta   90.00
_cell.angle_gamma   90.00
#
_symmetry.space_group_name_H-M   'P 1'
#
loop_
_entity.id
_entity.type
_entity.pdbx_description
1 polymer ?
#
loop_
_entity_poly.entity_id
_entity_poly.type
_entity_poly.pdbx_seq_one_letter_code
_entity_poly.pdbx_strand_id
1 'polypeptide(L)'
;MLSDERVPHEGIAAIGPFLLALLLRLYPARNGIVDGEVIFYGYDSFYHMRRILFTAENFPSTLWFDSYLDHPWGLPITWPPLFDQVVAGASLLFGLSIEMAGALAAPVLGSASVLVVYLLARRLFGSRVATLSALVLAIDPKQMARTHFGFVDHDALEALLILVAILLLSSALTDRDRRLWFGAAAGVVLAAVGYSWLGAPIYMIGILIYATVQVALDLRDGADGREAIVPLMAAFGVAFLLFLPFREEAWLSPSFFGSLGGLAALAALLLVSRLFRREGLPWLAFFPAVAILGAIALPLIDTSGKAGGISTLLSEGVRYFFWGGLGEDRILEAVPIYRLLDPVSLPALGLAFILLGLGVMILETLRSRLSRDRVLLVVWAAFSLALTIFQARFLYITSFAGSISIALLFFWGADRIRASERWGFAASKAASVALLTILLLPNAIGVLEVAGGEPEAKGAWIEALDWAAENTPATEGFKRPVEAGGYSIISWWDYGNWILYRSRRPVVANNFQAGATDSALFFLAEDEEDALAIADLRGVRYVITDGKMVYGKLPAMVRWIDGDPGSYVSISSEPGTSFRHTGKFMETILSRLHLRDGSELGSFRLVYESGPSPGEWDPAAEVKIFERVAGAKISGTTPYEKPMVAALEMTSNRGRRFVYFNRAMPAGGRYEITVPYSTDEEVDAHSIGPYLVGPMDDFAGGEPRKVEVREEDVALGRVVEVNF
;
A
#
# COMPACT_ATOMS: atom_id res chain seq x y z
N MET A 1 3.76 -55.60 14.65
CA MET A 1 4.39 -56.53 13.68
C MET A 1 3.39 -56.63 12.52
N LEU A 2 3.53 -55.99 11.37
CA LEU A 2 4.63 -55.34 10.68
C LEU A 2 4.22 -53.92 10.23
N SER A 3 5.22 -53.05 10.15
CA SER A 3 5.27 -51.75 9.51
C SER A 3 4.67 -51.74 8.10
N ASP A 4 3.72 -50.84 7.84
CA ASP A 4 3.49 -50.30 6.49
C ASP A 4 3.76 -48.79 6.56
N GLU A 5 5.05 -48.44 6.63
CA GLU A 5 5.55 -47.09 6.37
C GLU A 5 5.31 -46.76 4.89
N ARG A 6 4.09 -46.35 4.55
CA ARG A 6 3.83 -45.69 3.26
C ARG A 6 4.09 -44.19 3.37
N VAL A 7 5.36 -43.82 3.41
CA VAL A 7 5.81 -42.44 3.17
C VAL A 7 6.78 -42.47 2.00
N PRO A 8 6.29 -42.29 0.75
CA PRO A 8 6.91 -41.24 -0.08
C PRO A 8 5.98 -40.49 -1.06
N HIS A 9 4.73 -40.92 -1.32
CA HIS A 9 3.90 -40.29 -2.38
C HIS A 9 3.18 -39.00 -1.96
N GLU A 10 2.98 -38.78 -0.67
CA GLU A 10 2.12 -37.68 -0.20
C GLU A 10 2.86 -36.35 -0.01
N GLY A 11 4.16 -36.39 0.33
CA GLY A 11 5.00 -35.18 0.37
C GLY A 11 5.17 -34.56 -1.01
N ILE A 12 5.23 -35.40 -2.06
CA ILE A 12 5.29 -34.98 -3.46
C ILE A 12 4.06 -34.16 -3.86
N ALA A 13 2.89 -34.43 -3.25
CA ALA A 13 1.64 -33.77 -3.61
C ALA A 13 1.62 -32.26 -3.28
N ALA A 14 2.42 -31.81 -2.30
CA ALA A 14 2.56 -30.40 -1.95
C ALA A 14 3.70 -29.71 -2.73
N ILE A 15 4.72 -30.47 -3.17
CA ILE A 15 5.88 -29.93 -3.90
C ILE A 15 5.45 -29.31 -5.23
N GLY A 16 4.56 -29.97 -5.99
CA GLY A 16 4.07 -29.45 -7.27
C GLY A 16 3.45 -28.05 -7.14
N PRO A 17 2.40 -27.87 -6.31
CA PRO A 17 1.81 -26.56 -6.04
C PRO A 17 2.81 -25.54 -5.49
N PHE A 18 3.72 -25.93 -4.60
CA PHE A 18 4.75 -25.04 -4.07
C PHE A 18 5.70 -24.54 -5.16
N LEU A 19 6.22 -25.42 -6.01
CA LEU A 19 7.10 -25.04 -7.11
C LEU A 19 6.38 -24.16 -8.13
N LEU A 20 5.12 -24.48 -8.45
CA LEU A 20 4.29 -23.64 -9.30
C LEU A 20 4.11 -22.24 -8.69
N ALA A 21 3.81 -22.17 -7.39
CA ALA A 21 3.64 -20.92 -6.67
C ALA A 21 4.90 -20.05 -6.71
N LEU A 22 6.07 -20.67 -6.50
CA LEU A 22 7.37 -20.00 -6.55
C LEU A 22 7.68 -19.50 -7.96
N LEU A 23 7.48 -20.33 -8.98
CA LEU A 23 7.72 -19.94 -10.38
C LEU A 23 6.82 -18.78 -10.80
N LEU A 24 5.53 -18.81 -10.45
CA LEU A 24 4.60 -17.72 -10.76
C LEU A 24 4.98 -16.43 -10.04
N ARG A 25 5.34 -16.50 -8.75
CA ARG A 25 5.74 -15.32 -7.96
C ARG A 25 7.08 -14.73 -8.40
N LEU A 26 7.98 -15.55 -8.97
CA LEU A 26 9.24 -15.07 -9.55
C LEU A 26 9.08 -14.51 -10.97
N TYR A 27 7.99 -14.84 -11.66
CA TYR A 27 7.81 -14.45 -13.05
C TYR A 27 7.81 -12.93 -13.31
N PRO A 28 7.25 -12.07 -12.42
CA PRO A 28 7.37 -10.62 -12.53
C PRO A 28 8.81 -10.08 -12.53
N ALA A 29 9.82 -10.86 -12.13
CA ALA A 29 11.23 -10.46 -12.20
C ALA A 29 11.67 -10.06 -13.63
N ARG A 30 11.03 -10.61 -14.67
CA ARG A 30 11.30 -10.21 -16.06
C ARG A 30 10.99 -8.72 -16.34
N ASN A 31 10.08 -8.14 -15.57
CA ASN A 31 9.64 -6.75 -15.68
C ASN A 31 10.29 -5.88 -14.59
N GLY A 32 10.59 -6.47 -13.43
CA GLY A 32 11.21 -5.80 -12.28
C GLY A 32 12.74 -5.87 -12.25
N ILE A 33 13.41 -6.46 -13.24
CA ILE A 33 14.87 -6.38 -13.39
C ILE A 33 15.18 -5.68 -14.71
N VAL A 34 15.81 -4.51 -14.63
CA VAL A 34 16.19 -3.68 -15.78
C VAL A 34 17.68 -3.38 -15.67
N ASP A 35 18.44 -3.71 -16.71
CA ASP A 35 19.90 -3.50 -16.79
C ASP A 35 20.70 -4.05 -15.59
N GLY A 36 20.20 -5.12 -14.96
CA GLY A 36 20.83 -5.76 -13.81
C GLY A 36 20.41 -5.16 -12.45
N GLU A 37 19.59 -4.12 -12.45
CA GLU A 37 19.04 -3.51 -11.24
C GLU A 37 17.61 -3.96 -10.96
N VAL A 38 17.24 -4.02 -9.69
CA VAL A 38 15.87 -4.34 -9.26
C VAL A 38 15.04 -3.05 -9.18
N ILE A 39 13.92 -3.04 -9.89
CA ILE A 39 12.87 -2.04 -9.77
C ILE A 39 11.72 -2.67 -8.97
N PHE A 40 11.41 -2.05 -7.83
CA PHE A 40 10.36 -2.53 -6.93
C PHE A 40 8.98 -2.09 -7.39
N TYR A 41 7.97 -2.90 -7.05
CA TYR A 41 6.55 -2.64 -7.30
C TYR A 41 5.92 -1.92 -6.12
N GLY A 42 4.90 -1.11 -6.39
CA GLY A 42 4.18 -0.36 -5.37
C GLY A 42 5.00 0.78 -4.76
N TYR A 43 4.34 1.55 -3.90
CA TYR A 43 4.94 2.74 -3.31
C TYR A 43 5.63 2.47 -1.97
N ASP A 44 5.07 1.57 -1.16
CA ASP A 44 5.57 1.25 0.19
C ASP A 44 6.87 0.43 0.14
N SER A 45 7.07 -0.35 -0.93
CA SER A 45 8.30 -1.14 -1.15
C SER A 45 9.57 -0.31 -1.01
N PHE A 46 9.57 0.92 -1.52
CA PHE A 46 10.75 1.79 -1.49
C PHE A 46 11.08 2.25 -0.06
N TYR A 47 10.08 2.42 0.80
CA TYR A 47 10.34 2.77 2.20
C TYR A 47 10.73 1.57 3.05
N HIS A 48 10.15 0.39 2.82
CA HIS A 48 10.68 -0.85 3.40
C HIS A 48 12.14 -1.04 3.00
N MET A 49 12.49 -0.85 1.72
CA MET A 49 13.88 -0.93 1.27
C MET A 49 14.79 0.11 1.93
N ARG A 50 14.32 1.35 2.15
CA ARG A 50 15.03 2.36 2.94
C ARG A 50 15.31 1.88 4.38
N ARG A 51 14.34 1.25 5.04
CA ARG A 51 14.49 0.71 6.40
C ARG A 51 15.38 -0.52 6.44
N ILE A 52 15.25 -1.43 5.47
CA ILE A 52 16.07 -2.64 5.33
C ILE A 52 17.54 -2.24 5.11
N LEU A 53 17.80 -1.26 4.22
CA LEU A 53 19.14 -0.72 3.98
C LEU A 53 19.77 -0.22 5.28
N PHE A 54 19.06 0.63 6.03
CA PHE A 54 19.52 1.12 7.32
C PHE A 54 19.74 -0.02 8.32
N THR A 55 18.82 -0.99 8.38
CA THR A 55 18.87 -2.11 9.31
C THR A 55 20.03 -3.06 9.02
N ALA A 56 20.37 -3.29 7.75
CA ALA A 56 21.51 -4.10 7.35
C ALA A 56 22.84 -3.47 7.79
N GLU A 57 22.96 -2.13 7.70
CA GLU A 57 24.13 -1.38 8.15
C GLU A 57 24.24 -1.29 9.68
N ASN A 58 23.13 -1.38 10.41
CA ASN A 58 23.04 -1.14 11.85
C ASN A 58 22.45 -2.32 12.64
N PHE A 59 22.58 -3.54 12.09
CA PHE A 59 21.85 -4.71 12.58
C PHE A 59 22.13 -4.97 14.08
N PRO A 60 21.10 -5.23 14.91
CA PRO A 60 19.68 -5.43 14.57
C PRO A 60 18.80 -4.16 14.70
N SER A 61 19.38 -2.97 14.84
CA SER A 61 18.63 -1.72 14.99
C SER A 61 17.91 -1.34 13.69
N THR A 62 16.70 -0.78 13.79
CA THR A 62 15.95 -0.27 12.63
C THR A 62 15.77 1.24 12.71
N LEU A 63 15.21 1.81 11.65
CA LEU A 63 14.97 3.24 11.53
C LEU A 63 13.66 3.62 12.23
N TRP A 64 13.76 4.42 13.31
CA TRP A 64 12.64 4.87 14.14
C TRP A 64 12.28 6.35 13.95
N PHE A 65 13.15 7.12 13.31
CA PHE A 65 12.93 8.50 12.93
C PHE A 65 13.70 8.76 11.64
N ASP A 66 13.10 9.45 10.67
CA ASP A 66 13.74 9.80 9.40
C ASP A 66 13.57 11.29 9.09
N SER A 67 14.65 12.06 9.19
CA SER A 67 14.69 13.49 8.83
C SER A 67 14.50 13.77 7.33
N TYR A 68 14.54 12.73 6.48
CA TYR A 68 14.29 12.86 5.05
C TYR A 68 12.80 12.85 4.70
N LEU A 69 11.93 12.56 5.67
CA LEU A 69 10.48 12.64 5.52
C LEU A 69 9.95 13.93 6.14
N ASP A 70 8.77 14.38 5.68
CA ASP A 70 8.07 15.56 6.22
C ASP A 70 9.00 16.76 6.43
N HIS A 71 9.87 17.01 5.46
CA HIS A 71 10.93 18.00 5.60
C HIS A 71 10.34 19.39 5.92
N PRO A 72 10.96 20.19 6.82
CA PRO A 72 12.23 19.96 7.54
C PRO A 72 12.09 19.26 8.89
N TRP A 73 10.91 18.75 9.24
CA TRP A 73 10.62 18.30 10.61
C TRP A 73 11.06 16.86 10.88
N GLY A 74 11.07 16.01 9.85
CA GLY A 74 11.31 14.58 10.02
C GLY A 74 10.06 13.86 10.54
N LEU A 75 10.04 12.54 10.37
CA LEU A 75 8.89 11.72 10.78
C LEU A 75 9.31 10.58 11.72
N PRO A 76 8.66 10.44 12.90
CA PRO A 76 8.75 9.23 13.72
C PRO A 76 8.08 8.04 13.01
N ILE A 77 8.77 6.91 12.98
CA ILE A 77 8.33 5.71 12.26
C ILE A 77 7.67 4.74 13.23
N THR A 78 6.41 4.41 12.94
CA THR A 78 5.58 3.52 13.78
C THR A 78 5.38 2.14 13.17
N TRP A 79 6.06 1.84 12.06
CA TRP A 79 6.03 0.52 11.45
C TRP A 79 6.80 -0.50 12.29
N PRO A 80 6.20 -1.66 12.62
CA PRO A 80 6.91 -2.71 13.33
C PRO A 80 8.15 -3.21 12.56
N PRO A 81 9.17 -3.72 13.26
CA PRO A 81 10.50 -3.91 12.66
C PRO A 81 10.76 -5.31 12.07
N LEU A 82 9.91 -6.31 12.37
CA LEU A 82 10.29 -7.71 12.14
C LEU A 82 10.50 -8.04 10.67
N PHE A 83 9.66 -7.53 9.78
CA PHE A 83 9.82 -7.76 8.34
C PHE A 83 11.17 -7.23 7.86
N ASP A 84 11.48 -5.97 8.16
CA ASP A 84 12.72 -5.33 7.72
C ASP A 84 13.96 -6.03 8.32
N GLN A 85 13.88 -6.46 9.59
CA GLN A 85 14.94 -7.22 10.26
C GLN A 85 15.15 -8.60 9.66
N VAL A 86 14.07 -9.32 9.30
CA VAL A 86 14.16 -10.63 8.66
C VAL A 86 14.82 -10.51 7.29
N VAL A 87 14.45 -9.50 6.50
CA VAL A 87 15.03 -9.29 5.16
C VAL A 87 16.49 -8.84 5.25
N ALA A 88 16.81 -7.88 6.12
CA ALA A 88 18.18 -7.44 6.35
C ALA A 88 19.06 -8.60 6.86
N GLY A 89 18.56 -9.37 7.82
CA GLY A 89 19.24 -10.57 8.33
C GLY A 89 19.47 -11.62 7.26
N ALA A 90 18.50 -11.83 6.36
CA ALA A 90 18.66 -12.75 5.22
C ALA A 90 19.73 -12.26 4.23
N SER A 91 19.77 -10.96 3.93
CA SER A 91 20.84 -10.37 3.11
C SER A 91 22.22 -10.64 3.72
N LEU A 92 22.39 -10.34 5.01
CA LEU A 92 23.66 -10.55 5.74
C LEU A 92 24.05 -12.03 5.84
N LEU A 93 23.09 -12.92 6.08
CA LEU A 93 23.33 -14.35 6.25
C LEU A 93 23.72 -15.06 4.95
N PHE A 94 23.05 -14.71 3.85
CA PHE A 94 23.24 -15.38 2.55
C PHE A 94 24.18 -14.62 1.61
N GLY A 95 24.68 -13.44 2.00
CA GLY A 95 25.55 -12.61 1.16
C GLY A 95 24.87 -12.06 -0.09
N LEU A 96 23.54 -11.88 -0.05
CA LEU A 96 22.76 -11.29 -1.13
C LEU A 96 22.84 -9.76 -1.05
N SER A 97 22.86 -9.06 -2.19
CA SER A 97 22.59 -7.62 -2.21
C SER A 97 21.25 -7.33 -1.54
N ILE A 98 21.16 -6.21 -0.83
CA ILE A 98 19.98 -5.84 -0.04
C ILE A 98 18.72 -5.79 -0.93
N GLU A 99 18.85 -5.26 -2.14
CA GLU A 99 17.79 -5.15 -3.14
C GLU A 99 17.25 -6.51 -3.57
N MET A 100 18.14 -7.46 -3.85
CA MET A 100 17.76 -8.83 -4.20
C MET A 100 17.11 -9.57 -3.02
N ALA A 101 17.62 -9.37 -1.79
CA ALA A 101 17.02 -9.95 -0.60
C ALA A 101 15.58 -9.43 -0.39
N GLY A 102 15.36 -8.12 -0.56
CA GLY A 102 14.04 -7.51 -0.55
C GLY A 102 13.13 -8.09 -1.64
N ALA A 103 13.60 -8.14 -2.88
CA ALA A 103 12.82 -8.62 -4.01
C ALA A 103 12.40 -10.10 -3.91
N LEU A 104 13.21 -10.93 -3.25
CA LEU A 104 12.95 -12.37 -3.05
C LEU A 104 12.13 -12.69 -1.80
N ALA A 105 12.02 -11.77 -0.84
CA ALA A 105 11.34 -12.01 0.43
C ALA A 105 9.89 -12.45 0.23
N ALA A 106 9.12 -11.66 -0.52
CA ALA A 106 7.70 -11.91 -0.82
C ALA A 106 7.46 -13.25 -1.54
N PRO A 107 8.16 -13.59 -2.66
CA PRO A 107 8.03 -14.88 -3.32
C PRO A 107 8.25 -16.08 -2.40
N VAL A 108 9.28 -16.02 -1.55
CA VAL A 108 9.62 -17.12 -0.64
C VAL A 108 8.54 -17.30 0.42
N LEU A 109 8.13 -16.21 1.08
CA LEU A 109 7.11 -16.23 2.13
C LEU A 109 5.72 -16.61 1.59
N GLY A 110 5.35 -16.09 0.41
CA GLY A 110 4.11 -16.42 -0.27
C GLY A 110 4.04 -17.89 -0.68
N SER A 111 5.13 -18.43 -1.21
CA SER A 111 5.21 -19.86 -1.58
C SER A 111 5.18 -20.75 -0.35
N ALA A 112 5.82 -20.37 0.76
CA ALA A 112 5.72 -21.09 2.03
C ALA A 112 4.27 -21.18 2.54
N SER A 113 3.45 -20.15 2.31
CA SER A 113 2.03 -20.15 2.70
C SER A 113 1.22 -21.27 2.02
N VAL A 114 1.60 -21.69 0.80
CA VAL A 114 0.98 -22.83 0.09
C VAL A 114 1.20 -24.14 0.86
N LEU A 115 2.37 -24.33 1.45
CA LEU A 115 2.67 -25.50 2.28
C LEU A 115 1.83 -25.48 3.55
N VAL A 116 1.67 -24.33 4.19
CA VAL A 116 0.88 -24.20 5.42
C VAL A 116 -0.61 -24.44 5.14
N VAL A 117 -1.16 -23.92 4.03
CA VAL A 117 -2.53 -24.24 3.60
C VAL A 117 -2.70 -25.73 3.33
N TYR A 118 -1.74 -26.38 2.66
CA TYR A 118 -1.76 -27.83 2.46
C TYR A 118 -1.84 -28.57 3.81
N LEU A 119 -0.98 -28.22 4.76
CA LEU A 119 -0.96 -28.87 6.09
C LEU A 119 -2.29 -28.68 6.84
N LEU A 120 -2.84 -27.46 6.82
CA LEU A 120 -4.12 -27.14 7.45
C LEU A 120 -5.28 -27.91 6.80
N ALA A 121 -5.41 -27.84 5.48
CA ALA A 121 -6.47 -28.53 4.74
C ALA A 121 -6.35 -30.06 4.85
N ARG A 122 -5.12 -30.60 4.89
CA ARG A 122 -4.87 -32.04 5.08
C ARG A 122 -5.36 -32.51 6.43
N ARG A 123 -5.08 -31.74 7.49
CA ARG A 123 -5.55 -32.03 8.84
C ARG A 123 -7.08 -32.04 8.90
N LEU A 124 -7.71 -31.04 8.29
CA LEU A 124 -9.14 -30.81 8.45
C LEU A 124 -10.02 -31.67 7.52
N PHE A 125 -9.60 -31.89 6.27
CA PHE A 125 -10.45 -32.46 5.21
C PHE A 125 -9.77 -33.59 4.42
N GLY A 126 -8.52 -33.95 4.75
CA GLY A 126 -7.77 -35.02 4.09
C GLY A 126 -6.95 -34.57 2.88
N SER A 127 -6.14 -35.48 2.36
CA SER A 127 -5.09 -35.18 1.37
C SER A 127 -5.62 -34.67 0.03
N ARG A 128 -6.77 -35.15 -0.45
CA ARG A 128 -7.35 -34.72 -1.73
C ARG A 128 -7.74 -33.24 -1.74
N VAL A 129 -8.41 -32.80 -0.68
CA VAL A 129 -8.79 -31.38 -0.50
C VAL A 129 -7.52 -30.55 -0.36
N ALA A 130 -6.56 -31.01 0.45
CA ALA A 130 -5.30 -30.32 0.68
C ALA A 130 -4.50 -30.02 -0.60
N THR A 131 -4.32 -31.02 -1.46
CA THR A 131 -3.58 -30.85 -2.71
C THR A 131 -4.25 -29.83 -3.61
N LEU A 132 -5.58 -29.87 -3.72
CA LEU A 132 -6.31 -28.90 -4.55
C LEU A 132 -6.33 -27.50 -3.93
N SER A 133 -6.47 -27.37 -2.61
CA SER A 133 -6.37 -26.07 -1.93
C SER A 133 -5.01 -25.42 -2.14
N ALA A 134 -3.93 -26.20 -2.02
CA ALA A 134 -2.58 -25.75 -2.31
C ALA A 134 -2.43 -25.28 -3.76
N LEU A 135 -2.97 -26.02 -4.73
CA LEU A 135 -2.97 -25.63 -6.14
C LEU A 135 -3.76 -24.34 -6.38
N VAL A 136 -4.96 -24.22 -5.80
CA VAL A 136 -5.80 -23.02 -5.93
C VAL A 136 -5.09 -21.79 -5.38
N LEU A 137 -4.43 -21.90 -4.22
CA LEU A 137 -3.64 -20.81 -3.64
C LEU A 137 -2.39 -20.49 -4.46
N ALA A 138 -1.74 -21.51 -5.03
CA ALA A 138 -0.53 -21.32 -5.86
C ALA A 138 -0.80 -20.37 -7.04
N ILE A 139 -2.00 -20.47 -7.64
CA ILE A 139 -2.46 -19.64 -8.77
C ILE A 139 -3.41 -18.51 -8.33
N ASP A 140 -3.54 -18.22 -7.04
CA ASP A 140 -4.50 -17.22 -6.58
C ASP A 140 -3.95 -15.79 -6.78
N PRO A 141 -4.58 -14.96 -7.65
CA PRO A 141 -4.06 -13.64 -7.96
C PRO A 141 -4.10 -12.67 -6.78
N LYS A 142 -5.10 -12.83 -5.91
CA LYS A 142 -5.27 -11.98 -4.72
C LYS A 142 -4.08 -12.13 -3.76
N GLN A 143 -3.61 -13.37 -3.56
CA GLN A 143 -2.43 -13.64 -2.75
C GLN A 143 -1.14 -13.31 -3.51
N MET A 144 -1.06 -13.60 -4.82
CA MET A 144 0.12 -13.29 -5.63
C MET A 144 0.37 -11.78 -5.72
N ALA A 145 -0.66 -10.95 -5.77
CA ALA A 145 -0.55 -9.48 -5.84
C ALA A 145 0.22 -8.86 -4.67
N ARG A 146 0.34 -9.56 -3.53
CA ARG A 146 1.12 -9.13 -2.35
C ARG A 146 2.37 -9.98 -2.09
N THR A 147 2.65 -10.97 -2.93
CA THR A 147 3.73 -11.93 -2.68
C THR A 147 4.59 -12.26 -3.92
N HIS A 148 4.54 -11.42 -4.95
CA HIS A 148 5.40 -11.58 -6.12
C HIS A 148 6.74 -10.85 -5.97
N PHE A 149 7.65 -11.13 -6.89
CA PHE A 149 8.99 -10.57 -6.92
C PHE A 149 8.94 -9.05 -6.97
N GLY A 150 9.77 -8.39 -6.16
CA GLY A 150 9.88 -6.93 -6.11
C GLY A 150 8.76 -6.21 -5.34
N PHE A 151 7.77 -6.93 -4.80
CA PHE A 151 6.75 -6.37 -3.89
C PHE A 151 7.24 -6.51 -2.44
N VAL A 152 7.91 -5.48 -1.93
CA VAL A 152 8.63 -5.53 -0.64
C VAL A 152 7.78 -4.93 0.46
N ASP A 153 6.88 -5.74 1.03
CA ASP A 153 5.92 -5.30 2.04
C ASP A 153 5.79 -6.35 3.16
N HIS A 154 5.47 -5.93 4.38
CA HIS A 154 5.25 -6.83 5.52
C HIS A 154 4.06 -7.77 5.30
N ASP A 155 3.15 -7.45 4.37
CA ASP A 155 1.97 -8.26 3.98
C ASP A 155 2.30 -9.76 3.85
N ALA A 156 3.39 -10.10 3.15
CA ALA A 156 3.77 -11.49 2.90
C ALA A 156 4.15 -12.24 4.20
N LEU A 157 4.84 -11.54 5.12
CA LEU A 157 5.27 -12.11 6.40
C LEU A 157 4.09 -12.24 7.36
N GLU A 158 3.27 -11.20 7.50
CA GLU A 158 2.10 -11.26 8.38
C GLU A 158 1.13 -12.37 7.96
N ALA A 159 0.89 -12.52 6.65
CA ALA A 159 -0.05 -13.48 6.10
C ALA A 159 0.39 -14.92 6.41
N LEU A 160 1.70 -15.20 6.23
CA LEU A 160 2.28 -16.50 6.55
C LEU A 160 2.17 -16.77 8.06
N LEU A 161 2.55 -15.81 8.90
CA LEU A 161 2.56 -15.98 10.35
C LEU A 161 1.14 -16.20 10.90
N ILE A 162 0.15 -15.41 10.48
CA ILE A 162 -1.22 -15.62 10.96
C ILE A 162 -1.78 -16.96 10.50
N LEU A 163 -1.48 -17.41 9.29
CA LEU A 163 -1.88 -18.73 8.80
C LEU A 163 -1.23 -19.86 9.63
N VAL A 164 0.04 -19.73 9.99
CA VAL A 164 0.73 -20.66 10.89
C VAL A 164 0.09 -20.65 12.29
N ALA A 165 -0.26 -19.48 12.83
CA ALA A 165 -0.97 -19.38 14.11
C ALA A 165 -2.31 -20.13 14.07
N ILE A 166 -3.11 -19.98 12.99
CA ILE A 166 -4.37 -20.72 12.83
C ILE A 166 -4.15 -22.24 12.75
N LEU A 167 -3.10 -22.70 12.05
CA LEU A 167 -2.73 -24.13 12.02
C LEU A 167 -2.34 -24.67 13.41
N LEU A 168 -1.57 -23.90 14.18
CA LEU A 168 -1.18 -24.26 15.54
C LEU A 168 -2.38 -24.27 16.48
N LEU A 169 -3.27 -23.27 16.39
CA LEU A 169 -4.51 -23.24 17.18
C LEU A 169 -5.45 -24.39 16.83
N SER A 170 -5.62 -24.71 15.55
CA SER A 170 -6.36 -25.90 15.10
C SER A 170 -5.81 -27.18 15.75
N SER A 171 -4.48 -27.30 15.84
CA SER A 171 -3.83 -28.42 16.52
C SER A 171 -4.05 -28.38 18.04
N ALA A 172 -3.96 -27.21 18.66
CA ALA A 172 -4.16 -27.00 20.09
C ALA A 172 -5.57 -27.38 20.57
N LEU A 173 -6.57 -27.17 19.71
CA LEU A 173 -7.99 -27.41 20.03
C LEU A 173 -8.40 -28.89 19.96
N THR A 174 -7.57 -29.73 19.34
CA THR A 174 -7.89 -31.14 19.06
C THR A 174 -6.88 -32.12 19.65
N ASP A 175 -5.61 -31.73 19.82
CA ASP A 175 -4.57 -32.54 20.49
C ASP A 175 -4.57 -32.26 21.99
N ARG A 176 -5.24 -33.12 22.77
CA ARG A 176 -5.44 -32.92 24.21
C ARG A 176 -4.14 -32.93 25.02
N ASP A 177 -3.15 -33.71 24.62
CA ASP A 177 -1.91 -33.89 25.36
C ASP A 177 -0.97 -32.70 25.14
N ARG A 178 -0.96 -32.14 23.92
CA ARG A 178 -0.06 -31.04 23.55
C ARG A 178 -0.76 -29.69 23.40
N ARG A 179 -2.03 -29.57 23.81
CA ARG A 179 -2.83 -28.34 23.65
C ARG A 179 -2.15 -27.07 24.15
N LEU A 180 -1.48 -27.14 25.30
CA LEU A 180 -0.79 -25.98 25.89
C LEU A 180 0.48 -25.65 25.11
N TRP A 181 1.19 -26.66 24.61
CA TRP A 181 2.38 -26.46 23.79
C TRP A 181 2.02 -25.83 22.45
N PHE A 182 1.01 -26.35 21.76
CA PHE A 182 0.52 -25.75 20.50
C PHE A 182 -0.07 -24.35 20.73
N GLY A 183 -0.81 -24.14 21.83
CA GLY A 183 -1.31 -22.82 22.22
C GLY A 183 -0.17 -21.83 22.48
N ALA A 184 0.83 -22.20 23.27
CA ALA A 184 2.00 -21.38 23.53
C ALA A 184 2.80 -21.09 22.25
N ALA A 185 3.00 -22.08 21.39
CA ALA A 185 3.65 -21.89 20.09
C ALA A 185 2.85 -20.93 19.19
N ALA A 186 1.52 -21.05 19.16
CA ALA A 186 0.67 -20.08 18.47
C ALA A 186 0.83 -18.67 19.08
N GLY A 187 1.03 -18.55 20.39
CA GLY A 187 1.32 -17.29 21.07
C GLY A 187 2.64 -16.65 20.65
N VAL A 188 3.70 -17.45 20.44
CA VAL A 188 4.97 -16.96 19.88
C VAL A 188 4.75 -16.41 18.47
N VAL A 189 3.99 -17.12 17.64
CA VAL A 189 3.69 -16.70 16.27
C VAL A 189 2.78 -15.46 16.26
N LEU A 190 1.78 -15.38 17.13
CA LEU A 190 0.95 -14.18 17.30
C LEU A 190 1.77 -12.98 17.78
N ALA A 191 2.78 -13.21 18.62
CA ALA A 191 3.74 -12.16 18.94
C ALA A 191 4.43 -11.69 17.66
N ALA A 192 5.02 -12.60 16.89
CA ALA A 192 5.68 -12.26 15.63
C ALA A 192 4.77 -11.48 14.67
N VAL A 193 3.47 -11.81 14.57
CA VAL A 193 2.49 -11.02 13.79
C VAL A 193 2.42 -9.57 14.28
N GLY A 194 2.36 -9.33 15.59
CA GLY A 194 2.38 -7.99 16.18
C GLY A 194 3.69 -7.23 15.95
N TYR A 195 4.82 -7.94 15.86
CA TYR A 195 6.11 -7.33 15.48
C TYR A 195 6.26 -7.10 13.97
N SER A 196 5.33 -7.60 13.14
CA SER A 196 5.31 -7.38 11.69
C SER A 196 4.33 -6.28 11.28
N TRP A 197 3.17 -6.16 11.94
CA TRP A 197 2.12 -5.25 11.52
C TRP A 197 1.34 -4.61 12.67
N LEU A 198 1.16 -3.28 12.58
CA LEU A 198 0.48 -2.48 13.60
C LEU A 198 -0.99 -2.91 13.79
N GLY A 199 -1.64 -3.36 12.72
CA GLY A 199 -3.04 -3.80 12.71
C GLY A 199 -3.29 -5.22 13.25
N ALA A 200 -2.25 -5.92 13.70
CA ALA A 200 -2.34 -7.29 14.23
C ALA A 200 -3.45 -7.56 15.27
N PRO A 201 -3.88 -6.60 16.12
CA PRO A 201 -5.01 -6.82 17.04
C PRO A 201 -6.31 -7.28 16.36
N ILE A 202 -6.52 -6.95 15.08
CA ILE A 202 -7.70 -7.38 14.34
C ILE A 202 -7.79 -8.92 14.27
N TYR A 203 -6.65 -9.61 14.15
CA TYR A 203 -6.59 -11.06 14.13
C TYR A 203 -6.90 -11.68 15.49
N MET A 204 -6.50 -11.00 16.58
CA MET A 204 -6.86 -11.39 17.93
C MET A 204 -8.38 -11.31 18.15
N ILE A 205 -9.03 -10.28 17.61
CA ILE A 205 -10.50 -10.17 17.61
C ILE A 205 -11.13 -11.36 16.87
N GLY A 206 -10.61 -11.75 15.70
CA GLY A 206 -11.06 -12.94 14.98
C GLY A 206 -11.01 -14.22 15.83
N ILE A 207 -9.93 -14.40 16.62
CA ILE A 207 -9.79 -15.54 17.55
C ILE A 207 -10.80 -15.46 18.72
N LEU A 208 -11.11 -14.25 19.22
CA LEU A 208 -12.13 -14.05 20.27
C LEU A 208 -13.56 -14.28 19.75
N ILE A 209 -13.84 -13.95 18.49
CA ILE A 209 -15.11 -14.31 17.82
C ILE A 209 -15.23 -15.83 17.77
N TYR A 210 -14.16 -16.53 17.38
CA TYR A 210 -14.13 -17.99 17.42
C TYR A 210 -14.39 -18.52 18.84
N ALA A 211 -13.69 -17.99 19.86
CA ALA A 211 -13.86 -18.41 21.24
C ALA A 211 -15.33 -18.26 21.69
N THR A 212 -15.96 -17.14 21.34
CA THR A 212 -17.36 -16.87 21.66
C THR A 212 -18.30 -17.90 21.01
N VAL A 213 -18.12 -18.15 19.71
CA VAL A 213 -18.92 -19.15 18.97
C VAL A 213 -18.72 -20.55 19.55
N GLN A 214 -17.47 -20.96 19.78
CA GLN A 214 -17.17 -22.29 20.28
C GLN A 214 -17.72 -22.52 21.70
N VAL A 215 -17.60 -21.52 22.59
CA VAL A 215 -18.15 -21.62 23.95
C VAL A 215 -19.68 -21.70 23.92
N ALA A 216 -20.35 -20.97 23.02
CA ALA A 216 -21.80 -21.08 22.83
C ALA A 216 -22.21 -22.50 22.36
N LEU A 217 -21.44 -23.11 21.46
CA LEU A 217 -21.64 -24.50 21.02
C LEU A 217 -21.37 -25.50 22.16
N ASP A 218 -20.31 -25.30 22.94
CA ASP A 218 -20.02 -26.13 24.10
C ASP A 218 -21.16 -26.04 25.14
N LEU A 219 -21.76 -24.85 25.35
CA LEU A 219 -22.95 -24.67 26.19
C LEU A 219 -24.17 -25.42 25.65
N ARG A 220 -24.43 -25.37 24.34
CA ARG A 220 -25.51 -26.14 23.69
C ARG A 220 -25.36 -27.63 23.95
N ASP A 221 -24.13 -28.13 23.91
CA ASP A 221 -23.82 -29.55 24.08
C ASP A 221 -23.58 -29.94 25.55
N GLY A 222 -23.75 -29.01 26.50
CA GLY A 222 -23.55 -29.23 27.93
C GLY A 222 -22.08 -29.41 28.37
N ALA A 223 -21.11 -29.15 27.49
CA ALA A 223 -19.67 -29.35 27.70
C ALA A 223 -18.97 -28.10 28.27
N ASP A 224 -17.96 -28.25 29.14
CA ASP A 224 -17.16 -27.12 29.66
C ASP A 224 -16.33 -26.43 28.56
N GLY A 225 -16.54 -25.12 28.37
CA GLY A 225 -15.79 -24.29 27.43
C GLY A 225 -14.30 -24.17 27.77
N ARG A 226 -13.89 -24.65 28.95
CA ARG A 226 -12.47 -24.72 29.37
C ARG A 226 -11.57 -25.35 28.31
N GLU A 227 -12.01 -26.42 27.64
CA GLU A 227 -11.15 -27.11 26.68
C GLU A 227 -10.86 -26.25 25.43
N ALA A 228 -11.79 -25.36 25.04
CA ALA A 228 -11.57 -24.39 23.97
C ALA A 228 -10.76 -23.17 24.46
N ILE A 229 -11.05 -22.68 25.65
CA ILE A 229 -10.48 -21.43 26.18
C ILE A 229 -9.01 -21.58 26.60
N VAL A 230 -8.63 -22.68 27.27
CA VAL A 230 -7.28 -22.87 27.81
C VAL A 230 -6.15 -22.75 26.77
N PRO A 231 -6.20 -23.40 25.58
CA PRO A 231 -5.16 -23.22 24.58
C PRO A 231 -5.12 -21.78 24.02
N LEU A 232 -6.26 -21.10 23.91
CA LEU A 232 -6.31 -19.68 23.51
C LEU A 232 -5.67 -18.78 24.58
N MET A 233 -5.93 -19.03 25.86
CA MET A 233 -5.28 -18.30 26.96
C MET A 233 -3.76 -18.52 26.95
N ALA A 234 -3.28 -19.72 26.62
CA ALA A 234 -1.85 -19.96 26.46
C ALA A 234 -1.27 -19.13 25.30
N ALA A 235 -1.97 -19.05 24.16
CA ALA A 235 -1.54 -18.24 23.03
C ALA A 235 -1.49 -16.74 23.36
N PHE A 236 -2.59 -16.19 23.88
CA PHE A 236 -2.65 -14.79 24.28
C PHE A 236 -1.68 -14.47 25.43
N GLY A 237 -1.47 -15.40 26.37
CA GLY A 237 -0.57 -15.23 27.49
C GLY A 237 0.89 -15.17 27.07
N VAL A 238 1.33 -16.06 26.17
CA VAL A 238 2.68 -16.02 25.64
C VAL A 238 2.89 -14.78 24.77
N ALA A 239 1.92 -14.42 23.92
CA ALA A 239 2.00 -13.19 23.13
C ALA A 239 2.14 -11.95 24.02
N PHE A 240 1.31 -11.85 25.06
CA PHE A 240 1.36 -10.78 26.06
C PHE A 240 2.74 -10.66 26.72
N LEU A 241 3.33 -11.79 27.14
CA LEU A 241 4.67 -11.79 27.74
C LEU A 241 5.75 -11.30 26.77
N LEU A 242 5.63 -11.65 25.49
CA LEU A 242 6.58 -11.23 24.44
C LEU A 242 6.39 -9.77 24.00
N PHE A 243 5.22 -9.19 24.24
CA PHE A 243 4.98 -7.76 24.02
C PHE A 243 5.42 -6.88 25.19
N LEU A 244 5.52 -7.45 26.39
CA LEU A 244 5.80 -6.72 27.63
C LEU A 244 7.05 -5.79 27.58
N PRO A 245 8.17 -6.16 26.92
CA PRO A 245 9.34 -5.29 26.84
C PRO A 245 9.12 -3.97 26.09
N PHE A 246 8.24 -3.96 25.09
CA PHE A 246 7.98 -2.80 24.23
C PHE A 246 6.53 -2.30 24.36
N ARG A 247 5.88 -2.56 25.50
CA ARG A 247 4.47 -2.21 25.74
C ARG A 247 4.15 -0.71 25.61
N GLU A 248 5.15 0.15 25.81
CA GLU A 248 5.02 1.61 25.77
C GLU A 248 5.35 2.18 24.37
N GLU A 249 5.90 1.34 23.48
CA GLU A 249 6.23 1.75 22.12
C GLU A 249 4.98 1.89 21.26
N ALA A 250 4.85 3.00 20.53
CA ALA A 250 3.68 3.28 19.70
C ALA A 250 3.40 2.16 18.69
N TRP A 251 4.44 1.55 18.12
CA TRP A 251 4.34 0.51 17.11
C TRP A 251 3.85 -0.85 17.64
N LEU A 252 3.99 -1.14 18.95
CA LEU A 252 3.58 -2.42 19.56
C LEU A 252 2.44 -2.30 20.57
N SER A 253 2.22 -1.10 21.11
CA SER A 253 1.18 -0.86 22.13
C SER A 253 -0.20 -1.39 21.74
N PRO A 254 -0.67 -1.34 20.46
CA PRO A 254 -1.97 -1.92 20.10
C PRO A 254 -2.00 -3.44 20.29
N SER A 255 -0.93 -4.17 19.94
CA SER A 255 -0.83 -5.62 20.14
C SER A 255 -0.70 -6.00 21.62
N PHE A 256 0.04 -5.20 22.39
CA PHE A 256 0.11 -5.38 23.84
C PHE A 256 -1.30 -5.31 24.47
N PHE A 257 -2.03 -4.22 24.24
CA PHE A 257 -3.38 -4.05 24.78
C PHE A 257 -4.39 -5.03 24.18
N GLY A 258 -4.26 -5.38 22.90
CA GLY A 258 -5.06 -6.43 22.26
C GLY A 258 -4.89 -7.79 22.95
N SER A 259 -3.65 -8.17 23.29
CA SER A 259 -3.37 -9.44 23.98
C SER A 259 -3.88 -9.43 25.44
N LEU A 260 -3.70 -8.33 26.16
CA LEU A 260 -4.20 -8.17 27.53
C LEU A 260 -5.72 -8.18 27.58
N GLY A 261 -6.36 -7.43 26.69
CA GLY A 261 -7.82 -7.41 26.53
C GLY A 261 -8.37 -8.79 26.14
N GLY A 262 -7.66 -9.52 25.28
CA GLY A 262 -8.01 -10.89 24.92
C GLY A 262 -7.92 -11.87 26.09
N LEU A 263 -6.89 -11.78 26.95
CA LEU A 263 -6.82 -12.58 28.18
C LEU A 263 -8.00 -12.30 29.11
N ALA A 264 -8.33 -11.03 29.32
CA ALA A 264 -9.48 -10.63 30.13
C ALA A 264 -10.80 -11.13 29.52
N ALA A 265 -10.97 -11.00 28.20
CA ALA A 265 -12.15 -11.48 27.49
C ALA A 265 -12.30 -13.01 27.59
N LEU A 266 -11.22 -13.78 27.40
CA LEU A 266 -11.25 -15.24 27.53
C LEU A 266 -11.60 -15.68 28.97
N ALA A 267 -11.07 -15.00 29.98
CA ALA A 267 -11.42 -15.25 31.37
C ALA A 267 -12.90 -14.93 31.64
N ALA A 268 -13.42 -13.82 31.11
CA ALA A 268 -14.82 -13.44 31.20
C ALA A 268 -15.73 -14.46 30.49
N LEU A 269 -15.39 -14.90 29.27
CA LEU A 269 -16.13 -15.93 28.54
C LEU A 269 -16.21 -17.25 29.34
N LEU A 270 -15.14 -17.65 30.01
CA LEU A 270 -15.14 -18.84 30.87
C LEU A 270 -16.03 -18.66 32.11
N LEU A 271 -16.00 -17.49 32.74
CA LEU A 271 -16.83 -17.18 33.91
C LEU A 271 -18.32 -17.15 33.53
N VAL A 272 -18.66 -16.43 32.47
CA VAL A 272 -20.04 -16.26 31.98
C VAL A 272 -20.60 -17.60 31.50
N SER A 273 -19.82 -18.41 30.80
CA SER A 273 -20.28 -19.74 30.38
C SER A 273 -20.56 -20.67 31.57
N ARG A 274 -19.75 -20.61 32.63
CA ARG A 274 -20.04 -21.34 33.88
C ARG A 274 -21.29 -20.84 34.57
N LEU A 275 -21.54 -19.52 34.56
CA LEU A 275 -22.79 -18.95 35.08
C LEU A 275 -24.00 -19.42 34.28
N PHE A 276 -23.93 -19.36 32.94
CA PHE A 276 -24.98 -19.85 32.05
C PHE A 276 -25.31 -21.32 32.31
N ARG A 277 -24.29 -22.15 32.52
CA ARG A 277 -24.50 -23.56 32.90
C ARG A 277 -25.15 -23.70 34.27
N ARG A 278 -24.69 -22.94 35.27
CA ARG A 278 -25.22 -23.01 36.63
C ARG A 278 -26.69 -22.63 36.67
N GLU A 279 -27.06 -21.58 35.96
CA GLU A 279 -28.42 -21.03 35.91
C GLU A 279 -29.31 -21.69 34.84
N GLY A 280 -28.77 -22.61 34.04
CA GLY A 280 -29.52 -23.29 32.98
C GLY A 280 -30.02 -22.36 31.86
N LEU A 281 -29.28 -21.28 31.56
CA LEU A 281 -29.69 -20.28 30.57
C LEU A 281 -29.57 -20.82 29.13
N PRO A 282 -30.45 -20.37 28.20
CA PRO A 282 -30.35 -20.74 26.79
C PRO A 282 -29.00 -20.33 26.20
N TRP A 283 -28.32 -21.25 25.53
CA TRP A 283 -27.00 -20.99 24.92
C TRP A 283 -27.02 -19.84 23.91
N LEU A 284 -28.13 -19.60 23.20
CA LEU A 284 -28.29 -18.47 22.28
C LEU A 284 -28.24 -17.11 22.99
N ALA A 285 -28.64 -17.03 24.26
CA ALA A 285 -28.54 -15.80 25.04
C ALA A 285 -27.08 -15.46 25.42
N PHE A 286 -26.13 -16.36 25.16
CA PHE A 286 -24.71 -16.11 25.39
C PHE A 286 -24.17 -15.00 24.49
N PHE A 287 -24.57 -14.95 23.21
CA PHE A 287 -24.14 -13.91 22.28
C PHE A 287 -24.50 -12.49 22.73
N PRO A 288 -25.78 -12.17 23.03
CA PRO A 288 -26.12 -10.83 23.52
C PRO A 288 -25.49 -10.55 24.89
N ALA A 289 -25.32 -11.54 25.77
CA ALA A 289 -24.62 -11.34 27.03
C ALA A 289 -23.16 -10.93 26.84
N VAL A 290 -22.43 -11.61 25.95
CA VAL A 290 -21.05 -11.25 25.59
C VAL A 290 -20.99 -9.87 24.95
N ALA A 291 -21.93 -9.54 24.06
CA ALA A 291 -22.01 -8.22 23.44
C ALA A 291 -22.24 -7.10 24.48
N ILE A 292 -23.15 -7.32 25.43
CA ILE A 292 -23.41 -6.36 26.53
C ILE A 292 -22.17 -6.20 27.40
N LEU A 293 -21.49 -7.30 27.77
CA LEU A 293 -20.26 -7.24 28.55
C LEU A 293 -19.15 -6.48 27.82
N GLY A 294 -18.99 -6.71 26.51
CA GLY A 294 -18.06 -5.94 25.68
C GLY A 294 -18.40 -4.44 25.66
N ALA A 295 -19.68 -4.11 25.49
CA ALA A 295 -20.16 -2.73 25.50
C ALA A 295 -19.95 -2.02 26.84
N ILE A 296 -20.07 -2.74 27.96
CA ILE A 296 -19.79 -2.21 29.31
C ILE A 296 -18.27 -2.07 29.55
N ALA A 297 -17.47 -3.00 29.05
CA ALA A 297 -16.01 -3.00 29.25
C ALA A 297 -15.32 -1.83 28.51
N LEU A 298 -15.79 -1.47 27.31
CA LEU A 298 -15.21 -0.41 26.49
C LEU A 298 -15.05 0.95 27.22
N PRO A 299 -16.08 1.52 27.87
CA PRO A 299 -15.94 2.78 28.62
C PRO A 299 -15.18 2.64 29.95
N LEU A 300 -15.12 1.44 30.55
CA LEU A 300 -14.38 1.21 31.81
C LEU A 300 -12.86 1.19 31.60
N ILE A 301 -12.41 0.92 30.38
CA ILE A 301 -11.00 1.03 29.98
C ILE A 301 -10.59 2.53 29.84
N ASP A 302 -11.56 3.44 29.73
CA ASP A 302 -11.37 4.87 29.51
C ASP A 302 -11.40 5.71 30.80
N THR A 303 -10.49 5.43 31.74
CA THR A 303 -10.43 6.17 33.02
C THR A 303 -9.48 7.37 32.99
N SER A 304 -8.78 7.64 31.89
CA SER A 304 -7.71 8.65 31.88
C SER A 304 -8.04 9.95 31.15
N GLY A 305 -9.07 10.00 30.30
CA GLY A 305 -9.49 11.23 29.60
C GLY A 305 -8.39 11.91 28.76
N LYS A 306 -7.26 11.24 28.52
CA LYS A 306 -6.15 11.77 27.72
C LYS A 306 -6.46 11.53 26.25
N ALA A 307 -6.28 12.57 25.44
CA ALA A 307 -6.14 12.40 23.99
C ALA A 307 -5.02 11.38 23.72
N GLY A 308 -5.34 10.26 23.06
CA GLY A 308 -4.44 9.13 22.87
C GLY A 308 -4.64 7.94 23.81
N GLY A 309 -5.76 7.87 24.55
CA GLY A 309 -6.13 6.71 25.34
C GLY A 309 -6.49 5.47 24.50
N ILE A 310 -6.56 4.29 25.14
CA ILE A 310 -6.92 3.01 24.49
C ILE A 310 -8.31 3.09 23.82
N SER A 311 -9.25 3.84 24.40
CA SER A 311 -10.58 4.07 23.81
C SER A 311 -10.50 4.88 22.51
N THR A 312 -9.61 5.87 22.43
CA THR A 312 -9.34 6.64 21.20
C THR A 312 -8.74 5.72 20.14
N LEU A 313 -7.71 4.92 20.47
CA LEU A 313 -7.11 3.98 19.53
C LEU A 313 -8.11 2.94 19.00
N LEU A 314 -8.96 2.39 19.87
CA LEU A 314 -9.99 1.42 19.49
C LEU A 314 -11.10 2.06 18.65
N SER A 315 -11.58 3.25 19.04
CA SER A 315 -12.64 3.96 18.31
C SER A 315 -12.15 4.49 16.96
N GLU A 316 -10.91 4.96 16.87
CA GLU A 316 -10.27 5.34 15.61
C GLU A 316 -10.04 4.13 14.72
N GLY A 317 -9.57 3.01 15.26
CA GLY A 317 -9.44 1.75 14.51
C GLY A 317 -10.78 1.27 13.95
N VAL A 318 -11.85 1.30 14.77
CA VAL A 318 -13.21 0.95 14.35
C VAL A 318 -13.74 1.93 13.31
N ARG A 319 -13.55 3.25 13.50
CA ARG A 319 -13.99 4.29 12.56
C ARG A 319 -13.26 4.17 11.22
N TYR A 320 -11.93 4.04 11.25
CA TYR A 320 -11.10 3.83 10.07
C TYR A 320 -11.51 2.57 9.32
N PHE A 321 -11.83 1.49 10.06
CA PHE A 321 -12.17 0.21 9.48
C PHE A 321 -13.55 0.17 8.81
N PHE A 322 -14.60 0.59 9.54
CA PHE A 322 -16.00 0.43 9.10
C PHE A 322 -16.56 1.66 8.36
N TRP A 323 -16.00 2.84 8.60
CA TRP A 323 -16.47 4.12 8.03
C TRP A 323 -15.36 4.82 7.23
N GLY A 324 -14.33 4.08 6.81
CA GLY A 324 -13.27 4.53 5.89
C GLY A 324 -12.36 5.68 6.38
N GLY A 325 -12.66 6.30 7.53
CA GLY A 325 -11.91 7.45 8.06
C GLY A 325 -11.74 8.58 7.02
N LEU A 326 -10.63 9.32 7.11
CA LEU A 326 -10.22 10.29 6.09
C LEU A 326 -9.81 9.63 4.75
N GLY A 327 -9.79 8.29 4.66
CA GLY A 327 -9.20 7.52 3.56
C GLY A 327 -10.18 7.02 2.50
N GLU A 328 -11.49 6.96 2.76
CA GLU A 328 -12.47 6.30 1.88
C GLU A 328 -12.53 6.91 0.47
N ASP A 329 -12.32 8.23 0.35
CA ASP A 329 -12.32 8.96 -0.92
C ASP A 329 -10.93 9.34 -1.43
N ARG A 330 -9.87 8.90 -0.70
CA ARG A 330 -8.48 9.34 -0.85
C ARG A 330 -7.50 8.19 -1.13
N ILE A 331 -7.82 6.93 -0.77
CA ILE A 331 -6.96 5.74 -0.95
C ILE A 331 -7.78 4.59 -1.54
N LEU A 332 -7.42 4.13 -2.73
CA LEU A 332 -8.19 3.11 -3.47
C LEU A 332 -8.30 1.76 -2.71
N GLU A 333 -7.26 1.35 -1.99
CA GLU A 333 -7.20 0.05 -1.32
C GLU A 333 -8.05 -0.05 -0.04
N ALA A 334 -8.37 1.10 0.56
CA ALA A 334 -9.22 1.20 1.75
C ALA A 334 -10.71 1.22 1.40
N VAL A 335 -11.06 1.23 0.11
CA VAL A 335 -12.44 1.25 -0.36
C VAL A 335 -13.12 -0.11 -0.12
N PRO A 336 -14.41 -0.12 0.27
CA PRO A 336 -15.19 -1.34 0.34
C PRO A 336 -15.24 -2.07 -1.01
N ILE A 337 -15.05 -3.39 -0.99
CA ILE A 337 -14.86 -4.16 -2.22
C ILE A 337 -16.07 -4.10 -3.16
N TYR A 338 -17.29 -3.95 -2.62
CA TYR A 338 -18.51 -3.86 -3.44
C TYR A 338 -18.57 -2.60 -4.31
N ARG A 339 -17.77 -1.57 -4.01
CA ARG A 339 -17.61 -0.38 -4.88
C ARG A 339 -16.59 -0.59 -5.99
N LEU A 340 -15.65 -1.51 -5.80
CA LEU A 340 -14.59 -1.83 -6.78
C LEU A 340 -14.98 -2.99 -7.71
N LEU A 341 -15.96 -3.81 -7.31
CA LEU A 341 -16.40 -4.97 -8.08
C LEU A 341 -17.55 -4.65 -9.02
N ASP A 342 -17.35 -4.91 -10.30
CA ASP A 342 -18.46 -5.15 -11.23
C ASP A 342 -19.05 -6.55 -10.96
N PRO A 343 -20.37 -6.68 -10.68
CA PRO A 343 -21.04 -7.95 -10.40
C PRO A 343 -20.88 -9.02 -11.49
N VAL A 344 -20.62 -8.64 -12.74
CA VAL A 344 -20.48 -9.57 -13.87
C VAL A 344 -19.01 -9.87 -14.19
N SER A 345 -18.07 -9.34 -13.40
CA SER A 345 -16.63 -9.52 -13.60
C SER A 345 -16.12 -10.90 -13.15
N LEU A 346 -14.96 -11.30 -13.68
CA LEU A 346 -14.27 -12.52 -13.25
C LEU A 346 -13.88 -12.49 -11.75
N PRO A 347 -13.36 -11.38 -11.17
CA PRO A 347 -13.15 -11.29 -9.73
C PRO A 347 -14.42 -11.52 -8.90
N ALA A 348 -15.57 -10.97 -9.31
CA ALA A 348 -16.85 -11.19 -8.64
C ALA A 348 -17.28 -12.66 -8.70
N LEU A 349 -17.08 -13.32 -9.86
CA LEU A 349 -17.32 -14.76 -10.01
C LEU A 349 -16.43 -15.60 -9.07
N GLY A 350 -15.14 -15.24 -8.94
CA GLY A 350 -14.22 -15.89 -8.01
C GLY A 350 -14.68 -15.78 -6.55
N LEU A 351 -15.17 -14.60 -6.13
CA LEU A 351 -15.74 -14.41 -4.80
C LEU A 351 -17.04 -15.19 -4.59
N ALA A 352 -17.89 -15.29 -5.61
CA ALA A 352 -19.07 -16.14 -5.56
C ALA A 352 -18.72 -17.61 -5.33
N PHE A 353 -17.66 -18.12 -5.97
CA PHE A 353 -17.17 -19.49 -5.71
C PHE A 353 -16.64 -19.67 -4.30
N ILE A 354 -15.94 -18.68 -3.74
CA ILE A 354 -15.50 -18.70 -2.34
C ILE A 354 -16.72 -18.77 -1.40
N LEU A 355 -17.77 -17.98 -1.64
CA LEU A 355 -19.01 -17.98 -0.86
C LEU A 355 -19.75 -19.32 -0.93
N LEU A 356 -19.95 -19.86 -2.13
CA LEU A 356 -20.57 -21.17 -2.32
C LEU A 356 -19.76 -22.28 -1.63
N GLY A 357 -18.43 -22.23 -1.77
CA GLY A 357 -17.51 -23.15 -1.11
C GLY A 357 -17.51 -23.02 0.42
N LEU A 358 -17.67 -21.81 0.96
CA LEU A 358 -17.87 -21.58 2.39
C LEU A 358 -19.16 -22.24 2.88
N GLY A 359 -20.24 -22.18 2.09
CA GLY A 359 -21.47 -22.94 2.35
C GLY A 359 -21.21 -24.45 2.45
N VAL A 360 -20.42 -25.01 1.53
CA VAL A 360 -20.00 -26.42 1.58
C VAL A 360 -19.14 -26.71 2.82
N MET A 361 -18.21 -25.82 3.16
CA MET A 361 -17.37 -25.95 4.35
C MET A 361 -18.21 -25.98 5.63
N ILE A 362 -19.25 -25.14 5.73
CA ILE A 362 -20.22 -25.16 6.83
C ILE A 362 -20.94 -26.51 6.88
N LEU A 363 -21.42 -27.03 5.75
CA LEU A 363 -22.08 -28.35 5.69
C LEU A 363 -21.16 -29.49 6.14
N GLU A 364 -19.90 -29.50 5.69
CA GLU A 364 -18.90 -30.49 6.11
C GLU A 364 -18.55 -30.37 7.60
N THR A 365 -18.56 -29.14 8.13
CA THR A 365 -18.35 -28.89 9.55
C THR A 365 -19.52 -29.41 10.38
N LEU A 366 -20.75 -29.18 9.95
CA LEU A 366 -21.96 -29.75 10.56
C LEU A 366 -21.93 -31.29 10.56
N ARG A 367 -21.55 -31.91 9.44
CA ARG A 367 -21.40 -33.37 9.31
C ARG A 367 -20.33 -33.95 10.25
N SER A 368 -19.28 -33.19 10.53
CA SER A 368 -18.23 -33.56 11.50
C SER A 368 -18.63 -33.39 12.96
N ARG A 369 -19.92 -33.14 13.25
CA ARG A 369 -20.43 -32.80 14.58
C ARG A 369 -19.75 -31.55 15.17
N LEU A 370 -19.47 -30.57 14.30
CA LEU A 370 -18.92 -29.26 14.70
C LEU A 370 -17.60 -29.38 15.46
N SER A 371 -16.66 -30.16 14.91
CA SER A 371 -15.29 -30.25 15.43
C SER A 371 -14.66 -28.86 15.62
N ARG A 372 -14.00 -28.64 16.77
CA ARG A 372 -13.55 -27.32 17.23
C ARG A 372 -12.62 -26.60 16.23
N ASP A 373 -11.78 -27.37 15.56
CA ASP A 373 -10.82 -26.91 14.57
C ASP A 373 -11.48 -26.55 13.23
N ARG A 374 -12.51 -27.29 12.80
CA ARG A 374 -13.30 -26.90 11.62
C ARG A 374 -14.18 -25.67 11.91
N VAL A 375 -14.72 -25.55 13.13
CA VAL A 375 -15.41 -24.32 13.57
C VAL A 375 -14.46 -23.13 13.53
N LEU A 376 -13.21 -23.28 13.99
CA LEU A 376 -12.18 -22.24 13.88
C LEU A 376 -11.99 -21.79 12.43
N LEU A 377 -11.84 -22.73 11.49
CA LEU A 377 -11.66 -22.38 10.08
C LEU A 377 -12.88 -21.67 9.51
N VAL A 378 -14.11 -22.13 9.80
CA VAL A 378 -15.34 -21.49 9.30
C VAL A 378 -15.48 -20.06 9.85
N VAL A 379 -15.22 -19.86 11.14
CA VAL A 379 -15.26 -18.53 11.75
C VAL A 379 -14.19 -17.63 11.14
N TRP A 380 -12.97 -18.14 10.95
CA TRP A 380 -11.88 -17.39 10.32
C TRP A 380 -12.19 -17.03 8.86
N ALA A 381 -12.79 -17.95 8.11
CA ALA A 381 -13.22 -17.72 6.73
C ALA A 381 -14.29 -16.62 6.64
N ALA A 382 -15.30 -16.68 7.52
CA ALA A 382 -16.34 -15.66 7.58
C ALA A 382 -15.79 -14.31 8.03
N PHE A 383 -14.87 -14.31 9.01
CA PHE A 383 -14.22 -13.12 9.52
C PHE A 383 -13.36 -12.44 8.45
N SER A 384 -12.44 -13.15 7.80
CA SER A 384 -11.59 -12.60 6.74
C SER A 384 -12.40 -12.08 5.55
N LEU A 385 -13.47 -12.77 5.16
CA LEU A 385 -14.39 -12.30 4.14
C LEU A 385 -15.13 -11.02 4.58
N ALA A 386 -15.57 -10.94 5.85
CA ALA A 386 -16.16 -9.73 6.38
C ALA A 386 -15.15 -8.57 6.32
N LEU A 387 -13.85 -8.83 6.60
CA LEU A 387 -12.84 -7.79 6.46
C LEU A 387 -12.74 -7.25 5.04
N THR A 388 -12.73 -8.17 4.07
CA THR A 388 -12.70 -7.86 2.63
C THR A 388 -13.91 -7.05 2.19
N ILE A 389 -15.10 -7.28 2.75
CA ILE A 389 -16.29 -6.50 2.42
C ILE A 389 -16.08 -5.01 2.72
N PHE A 390 -15.45 -4.71 3.86
CA PHE A 390 -15.21 -3.33 4.29
C PHE A 390 -13.97 -2.70 3.66
N GLN A 391 -12.90 -3.48 3.41
CA GLN A 391 -11.68 -2.98 2.78
C GLN A 391 -11.07 -4.03 1.84
N ALA A 392 -10.91 -3.68 0.57
CA ALA A 392 -10.39 -4.60 -0.45
C ALA A 392 -8.97 -5.12 -0.17
N ARG A 393 -8.15 -4.37 0.59
CA ARG A 393 -6.80 -4.81 0.98
C ARG A 393 -6.73 -6.16 1.72
N PHE A 394 -7.80 -6.63 2.38
CA PHE A 394 -7.81 -7.93 3.07
C PHE A 394 -8.09 -9.15 2.17
N LEU A 395 -8.16 -8.95 0.84
CA LEU A 395 -8.37 -10.02 -0.13
C LEU A 395 -7.32 -11.14 0.00
N TYR A 396 -6.05 -10.81 0.23
CA TYR A 396 -4.97 -11.80 0.32
C TYR A 396 -5.09 -12.71 1.55
N ILE A 397 -5.65 -12.23 2.67
CA ILE A 397 -5.94 -13.06 3.85
C ILE A 397 -7.12 -14.00 3.58
N THR A 398 -8.14 -13.51 2.87
CA THR A 398 -9.32 -14.31 2.49
C THR A 398 -8.94 -15.47 1.59
N SER A 399 -7.88 -15.34 0.78
CA SER A 399 -7.39 -16.38 -0.12
C SER A 399 -7.06 -17.71 0.57
N PHE A 400 -6.61 -17.69 1.83
CA PHE A 400 -6.27 -18.92 2.54
C PHE A 400 -7.50 -19.81 2.75
N ALA A 401 -8.54 -19.28 3.40
CA ALA A 401 -9.79 -20.02 3.56
C ALA A 401 -10.53 -20.19 2.23
N GLY A 402 -10.44 -19.20 1.34
CA GLY A 402 -11.05 -19.24 0.01
C GLY A 402 -10.54 -20.38 -0.87
N SER A 403 -9.23 -20.67 -0.83
CA SER A 403 -8.64 -21.80 -1.55
C SER A 403 -9.17 -23.15 -1.04
N ILE A 404 -9.43 -23.27 0.25
CA ILE A 404 -10.04 -24.45 0.86
C ILE A 404 -11.52 -24.55 0.48
N SER A 405 -12.25 -23.43 0.51
CA SER A 405 -13.64 -23.35 0.06
C SER A 405 -13.82 -23.79 -1.38
N ILE A 406 -12.98 -23.31 -2.31
CA ILE A 406 -13.04 -23.69 -3.74
C ILE A 406 -12.76 -25.19 -3.91
N ALA A 407 -11.75 -25.73 -3.20
CA ALA A 407 -11.45 -27.16 -3.27
C ALA A 407 -12.61 -28.02 -2.76
N LEU A 408 -13.24 -27.63 -1.65
CA LEU A 408 -14.41 -28.31 -1.10
C LEU A 408 -15.61 -28.24 -2.06
N LEU A 409 -15.86 -27.08 -2.67
CA LEU A 409 -16.91 -26.89 -3.66
C LEU A 409 -16.73 -27.83 -4.86
N PHE A 410 -15.50 -27.95 -5.36
CA PHE A 410 -15.17 -28.87 -6.44
C PHE A 410 -15.50 -30.32 -6.08
N PHE A 411 -15.00 -30.84 -4.95
CA PHE A 411 -15.24 -32.24 -4.59
C PHE A 411 -16.72 -32.51 -4.30
N TRP A 412 -17.41 -31.58 -3.63
CA TRP A 412 -18.85 -31.68 -3.38
C TRP A 412 -19.69 -31.76 -4.67
N GLY A 413 -19.30 -31.00 -5.71
CA GLY A 413 -19.95 -31.01 -7.02
C GLY A 413 -19.57 -32.24 -7.85
N ALA A 414 -18.29 -32.58 -7.91
CA ALA A 414 -17.78 -33.74 -8.63
C ALA A 414 -18.36 -35.06 -8.12
N ASP A 415 -18.52 -35.21 -6.80
CA ASP A 415 -19.12 -36.40 -6.21
C ASP A 415 -20.61 -36.53 -6.59
N ARG A 416 -21.35 -35.42 -6.70
CA ARG A 416 -22.74 -35.41 -7.19
C ARG A 416 -22.86 -35.75 -8.66
N ILE A 417 -21.95 -35.23 -9.48
CA ILE A 417 -21.89 -35.56 -10.92
C ILE A 417 -21.62 -37.06 -11.09
N ARG A 418 -20.69 -37.63 -10.31
CA ARG A 418 -20.34 -39.05 -10.38
C ARG A 418 -21.42 -39.98 -9.82
N ALA A 419 -22.16 -39.54 -8.80
CA ALA A 419 -23.26 -40.31 -8.22
C ALA A 419 -24.54 -40.27 -9.06
N SER A 420 -24.65 -39.36 -10.04
CA SER A 420 -25.83 -39.20 -10.87
C SER A 420 -25.91 -40.29 -11.95
N GLU A 421 -27.01 -41.07 -11.95
CA GLU A 421 -27.29 -42.09 -12.98
C GLU A 421 -27.53 -41.51 -14.38
N ARG A 422 -27.76 -40.19 -14.52
CA ARG A 422 -27.99 -39.52 -15.81
C ARG A 422 -26.78 -39.56 -16.76
N TRP A 423 -25.56 -39.75 -16.24
CA TRP A 423 -24.33 -39.59 -17.01
C TRP A 423 -23.51 -40.89 -16.97
N GLY A 424 -23.03 -41.36 -18.12
CA GLY A 424 -22.06 -42.45 -18.18
C GLY A 424 -20.69 -42.01 -17.65
N PHE A 425 -19.81 -42.96 -17.30
CA PHE A 425 -18.50 -42.69 -16.68
C PHE A 425 -17.66 -41.61 -17.39
N ALA A 426 -17.55 -41.70 -18.73
CA ALA A 426 -16.78 -40.73 -19.52
C ALA A 426 -17.39 -39.32 -19.46
N ALA A 427 -18.71 -39.21 -19.52
CA ALA A 427 -19.42 -37.94 -19.45
C ALA A 427 -19.31 -37.30 -18.05
N SER A 428 -19.42 -38.10 -16.98
CA SER A 428 -19.21 -37.62 -15.60
C SER A 428 -17.76 -37.14 -15.36
N LYS A 429 -16.77 -37.82 -15.95
CA LYS A 429 -15.37 -37.39 -15.92
C LYS A 429 -15.19 -36.05 -16.64
N ALA A 430 -15.74 -35.91 -17.85
CA ALA A 430 -15.67 -34.67 -18.63
C ALA A 430 -16.36 -33.50 -17.89
N ALA A 431 -17.55 -33.73 -17.31
CA ALA A 431 -18.27 -32.73 -16.53
C ALA A 431 -17.51 -32.33 -15.25
N SER A 432 -16.83 -33.28 -14.58
CA SER A 432 -15.97 -32.96 -13.43
C SER A 432 -14.78 -32.09 -13.84
N VAL A 433 -14.15 -32.37 -14.99
CA VAL A 433 -13.06 -31.54 -15.52
C VAL A 433 -13.57 -30.15 -15.89
N ALA A 434 -14.72 -30.04 -16.55
CA ALA A 434 -15.34 -28.77 -16.87
C ALA A 434 -15.65 -27.94 -15.62
N LEU A 435 -16.19 -28.56 -14.56
CA LEU A 435 -16.41 -27.92 -13.27
C LEU A 435 -15.10 -27.38 -12.69
N LEU A 436 -14.03 -28.18 -12.68
CA LEU A 436 -12.72 -27.73 -12.20
C LEU A 436 -12.22 -26.53 -13.00
N THR A 437 -12.28 -26.60 -14.33
CA THR A 437 -11.86 -25.50 -15.21
C THR A 437 -12.64 -24.21 -14.93
N ILE A 438 -13.97 -24.30 -14.77
CA ILE A 438 -14.81 -23.14 -14.45
C ILE A 438 -14.41 -22.52 -13.10
N LEU A 439 -14.21 -23.35 -12.07
CA LEU A 439 -13.83 -22.88 -10.74
C LEU A 439 -12.44 -22.23 -10.70
N LEU A 440 -11.50 -22.70 -11.53
CA LEU A 440 -10.15 -22.16 -11.61
C LEU A 440 -10.03 -20.96 -12.57
N LEU A 441 -10.98 -20.76 -13.48
CA LEU A 441 -10.90 -19.74 -14.53
C LEU A 441 -10.65 -18.32 -14.00
N PRO A 442 -11.36 -17.82 -12.96
CA PRO A 442 -11.08 -16.49 -12.41
C PRO A 442 -9.63 -16.34 -11.91
N ASN A 443 -9.11 -17.36 -11.22
CA ASN A 443 -7.75 -17.35 -10.70
C ASN A 443 -6.72 -17.47 -11.83
N ALA A 444 -6.96 -18.35 -12.81
CA ALA A 444 -6.07 -18.56 -13.94
C ALA A 444 -5.95 -17.33 -14.85
N ILE A 445 -7.02 -16.53 -15.00
CA ILE A 445 -6.95 -15.27 -15.75
C ILE A 445 -6.30 -14.18 -14.90
N GLY A 446 -6.73 -14.00 -13.65
CA GLY A 446 -6.17 -12.95 -12.80
C GLY A 446 -4.69 -13.14 -12.51
N VAL A 447 -4.18 -14.39 -12.44
CA VAL A 447 -2.75 -14.62 -12.21
C VAL A 447 -1.91 -14.14 -13.40
N LEU A 448 -2.45 -14.21 -14.63
CA LEU A 448 -1.78 -13.69 -15.82
C LEU A 448 -1.74 -12.16 -15.82
N GLU A 449 -2.76 -11.51 -15.27
CA GLU A 449 -2.81 -10.05 -15.10
C GLU A 449 -1.73 -9.59 -14.12
N VAL A 450 -1.66 -10.20 -12.93
CA VAL A 450 -0.61 -9.88 -11.93
C VAL A 450 0.78 -10.21 -12.48
N ALA A 451 0.94 -11.36 -13.15
CA ALA A 451 2.19 -11.77 -13.79
C ALA A 451 2.62 -10.84 -14.95
N GLY A 452 1.66 -10.19 -15.60
CA GLY A 452 1.85 -9.23 -16.68
C GLY A 452 2.25 -7.84 -16.21
N GLY A 453 1.94 -7.49 -14.96
CA GLY A 453 2.16 -6.16 -14.40
C GLY A 453 3.63 -5.71 -14.48
N GLU A 454 3.81 -4.41 -14.69
CA GLU A 454 5.11 -3.74 -14.63
C GLU A 454 5.20 -2.87 -13.38
N PRO A 455 6.41 -2.67 -12.81
CA PRO A 455 6.58 -1.74 -11.71
C PRO A 455 6.13 -0.33 -12.10
N GLU A 456 5.39 0.34 -11.22
CA GLU A 456 4.79 1.64 -11.52
C GLU A 456 5.83 2.76 -11.72
N ALA A 457 7.01 2.62 -11.13
CA ALA A 457 8.12 3.55 -11.29
C ALA A 457 8.97 3.28 -12.55
N LYS A 458 8.81 2.13 -13.21
CA LYS A 458 9.63 1.72 -14.36
C LYS A 458 9.52 2.74 -15.51
N GLY A 459 10.65 3.07 -16.13
CA GLY A 459 10.71 4.00 -17.26
C GLY A 459 10.98 5.43 -16.79
N ALA A 460 10.12 6.37 -17.19
CA ALA A 460 10.32 7.81 -17.00
C ALA A 460 10.63 8.21 -15.56
N TRP A 461 9.99 7.58 -14.58
CA TRP A 461 10.22 7.84 -13.16
C TRP A 461 11.61 7.42 -12.71
N ILE A 462 12.08 6.19 -12.99
CA ILE A 462 13.45 5.79 -12.65
C ILE A 462 14.49 6.70 -13.32
N GLU A 463 14.33 7.01 -14.62
CA GLU A 463 15.25 7.92 -15.33
C GLU A 463 15.32 9.31 -14.68
N ALA A 464 14.17 9.88 -14.31
CA ALA A 464 14.09 11.18 -13.65
C ALA A 464 14.73 11.17 -12.25
N LEU A 465 14.54 10.09 -11.49
CA LEU A 465 15.09 9.95 -10.14
C LEU A 465 16.59 9.69 -10.15
N ASP A 466 17.11 9.00 -11.16
CA ASP A 466 18.54 8.82 -11.40
C ASP A 466 19.20 10.14 -11.77
N TRP A 467 18.58 10.89 -12.69
CA TRP A 467 19.03 12.25 -13.00
C TRP A 467 19.05 13.12 -11.74
N ALA A 468 18.00 13.06 -10.90
CA ALA A 468 17.95 13.82 -9.66
C ALA A 468 19.05 13.39 -8.67
N ALA A 469 19.37 12.10 -8.60
CA ALA A 469 20.43 11.58 -7.75
C ALA A 469 21.81 12.16 -8.14
N GLU A 470 22.07 12.25 -9.44
CA GLU A 470 23.35 12.62 -10.05
C GLU A 470 23.56 14.14 -10.20
N ASN A 471 22.49 14.89 -10.51
CA ASN A 471 22.58 16.29 -10.94
C ASN A 471 22.11 17.31 -9.89
N THR A 472 21.53 16.87 -8.77
CA THR A 472 21.17 17.77 -7.66
C THR A 472 22.22 17.71 -6.54
N PRO A 473 22.45 18.80 -5.78
CA PRO A 473 23.43 18.77 -4.68
C PRO A 473 23.12 17.68 -3.64
N ALA A 474 24.12 16.91 -3.24
CA ALA A 474 23.94 15.91 -2.19
C ALA A 474 23.52 16.57 -0.87
N THR A 475 22.65 15.90 -0.12
CA THR A 475 22.21 16.34 1.21
C THR A 475 22.88 15.49 2.28
N GLU A 476 23.21 16.12 3.42
CA GLU A 476 23.69 15.40 4.60
C GLU A 476 22.51 14.70 5.30
N GLY A 477 22.79 13.59 5.99
CA GLY A 477 21.81 12.91 6.85
C GLY A 477 21.22 11.61 6.31
N PHE A 478 21.31 11.25 5.02
CA PHE A 478 20.67 10.02 4.51
C PHE A 478 21.07 8.75 5.29
N LYS A 479 22.36 8.60 5.61
CA LYS A 479 22.88 7.47 6.41
C LYS A 479 22.54 7.58 7.90
N ARG A 480 22.39 8.80 8.42
CA ARG A 480 22.11 9.11 9.83
C ARG A 480 21.05 10.22 9.90
N PRO A 481 19.77 9.88 9.72
CA PRO A 481 18.72 10.85 9.42
C PRO A 481 18.18 11.50 10.70
N VAL A 482 19.06 12.20 11.40
CA VAL A 482 18.76 12.98 12.62
C VAL A 482 18.69 14.47 12.30
N GLU A 483 19.51 14.93 11.37
CA GLU A 483 19.58 16.32 10.93
C GLU A 483 18.80 16.50 9.62
N ALA A 484 18.09 17.62 9.50
CA ALA A 484 17.37 17.97 8.29
C ALA A 484 18.36 18.26 7.15
N GLY A 485 18.08 17.76 5.95
CA GLY A 485 18.89 18.08 4.78
C GLY A 485 18.84 19.59 4.44
N GLY A 486 19.78 20.07 3.62
CA GLY A 486 19.83 21.50 3.26
C GLY A 486 18.66 22.00 2.40
N TYR A 487 17.87 21.10 1.81
CA TYR A 487 16.68 21.40 1.01
C TYR A 487 15.79 20.15 0.89
N SER A 488 14.60 20.32 0.30
CA SER A 488 13.67 19.24 -0.04
C SER A 488 13.23 19.24 -1.51
N ILE A 489 12.70 18.09 -1.92
CA ILE A 489 11.95 17.91 -3.15
C ILE A 489 10.46 17.83 -2.81
N ILE A 490 9.63 18.62 -3.50
CA ILE A 490 8.16 18.53 -3.40
C ILE A 490 7.59 17.82 -4.63
N SER A 491 6.69 16.88 -4.37
CA SER A 491 5.88 16.20 -5.37
C SER A 491 4.59 15.72 -4.69
N TRP A 492 3.71 15.07 -5.44
CA TRP A 492 2.54 14.43 -4.84
C TRP A 492 2.97 13.31 -3.88
N TRP A 493 2.21 13.12 -2.80
CA TRP A 493 2.62 12.26 -1.69
C TRP A 493 2.86 10.79 -2.09
N ASP A 494 2.19 10.32 -3.14
CA ASP A 494 2.39 8.97 -3.67
C ASP A 494 3.86 8.67 -4.01
N TYR A 495 4.62 9.68 -4.47
CA TYR A 495 5.96 9.48 -5.04
C TYR A 495 7.10 9.70 -4.05
N GLY A 496 6.80 10.15 -2.82
CA GLY A 496 7.82 10.54 -1.85
C GLY A 496 8.78 9.41 -1.51
N ASN A 497 8.28 8.16 -1.37
CA ASN A 497 9.14 7.02 -1.10
C ASN A 497 10.08 6.69 -2.27
N TRP A 498 9.61 6.84 -3.52
CA TRP A 498 10.44 6.65 -4.71
C TRP A 498 11.56 7.67 -4.76
N ILE A 499 11.21 8.95 -4.60
CA ILE A 499 12.16 10.06 -4.59
C ILE A 499 13.19 9.85 -3.49
N LEU A 500 12.74 9.59 -2.26
CA LEU A 500 13.63 9.40 -1.11
C LEU A 500 14.62 8.26 -1.34
N TYR A 501 14.14 7.08 -1.75
CA TYR A 501 14.99 5.90 -1.86
C TYR A 501 15.98 6.00 -3.02
N ARG A 502 15.49 6.37 -4.22
CA ARG A 502 16.29 6.35 -5.45
C ARG A 502 17.19 7.58 -5.56
N SER A 503 16.65 8.79 -5.33
CA SER A 503 17.44 10.03 -5.43
C SER A 503 18.25 10.33 -4.17
N ARG A 504 17.93 9.72 -3.02
CA ARG A 504 18.53 10.04 -1.72
C ARG A 504 18.44 11.53 -1.39
N ARG A 505 17.26 12.12 -1.58
CA ARG A 505 16.95 13.52 -1.22
C ARG A 505 15.76 13.59 -0.24
N PRO A 506 15.71 14.59 0.65
CA PRO A 506 14.56 14.80 1.54
C PRO A 506 13.31 15.15 0.74
N VAL A 507 12.17 14.69 1.21
CA VAL A 507 10.86 14.92 0.57
C VAL A 507 9.92 15.66 1.51
N VAL A 508 9.11 16.54 0.93
CA VAL A 508 8.04 17.23 1.68
C VAL A 508 6.92 16.26 2.02
N ALA A 509 6.50 15.44 1.06
CA ALA A 509 5.37 14.53 1.21
C ALA A 509 5.71 13.10 0.79
N ASN A 510 5.11 12.11 1.45
CA ASN A 510 5.32 10.69 1.15
C ASN A 510 4.08 9.82 1.45
N ASN A 511 4.20 8.50 1.25
CA ASN A 511 3.11 7.53 1.40
C ASN A 511 2.54 7.39 2.82
N PHE A 512 3.19 7.97 3.84
CA PHE A 512 2.60 8.16 5.17
C PHE A 512 1.59 9.29 5.24
N GLN A 513 1.36 9.99 4.12
CA GLN A 513 0.50 11.17 4.02
C GLN A 513 1.00 12.39 4.81
N ALA A 514 2.21 12.30 5.36
CA ALA A 514 2.92 13.45 5.89
C ALA A 514 3.16 14.44 4.75
N GLY A 515 3.03 15.74 5.03
CA GLY A 515 3.17 16.82 4.04
C GLY A 515 2.19 16.81 2.86
N ALA A 516 1.22 15.89 2.80
CA ALA A 516 0.32 15.76 1.65
C ALA A 516 -0.58 17.00 1.46
N THR A 517 -1.03 17.63 2.54
CA THR A 517 -1.81 18.87 2.50
C THR A 517 -0.99 20.02 1.92
N ASP A 518 0.25 20.19 2.35
CA ASP A 518 1.11 21.28 1.87
C ASP A 518 1.50 21.05 0.41
N SER A 519 1.72 19.80 0.01
CA SER A 519 1.88 19.43 -1.40
C SER A 519 0.64 19.79 -2.24
N ALA A 520 -0.57 19.45 -1.77
CA ALA A 520 -1.81 19.82 -2.45
C ALA A 520 -1.98 21.34 -2.57
N LEU A 521 -1.75 22.08 -1.48
CA LEU A 521 -1.84 23.55 -1.47
C LEU A 521 -0.82 24.18 -2.43
N PHE A 522 0.41 23.67 -2.47
CA PHE A 522 1.45 24.14 -3.40
C PHE A 522 1.02 23.96 -4.85
N PHE A 523 0.58 22.76 -5.22
CA PHE A 523 0.25 22.44 -6.62
C PHE A 523 -1.06 23.09 -7.09
N LEU A 524 -2.01 23.32 -6.19
CA LEU A 524 -3.31 23.92 -6.50
C LEU A 524 -3.37 25.44 -6.28
N ALA A 525 -2.29 26.06 -5.81
CA ALA A 525 -2.19 27.52 -5.72
C ALA A 525 -2.38 28.16 -7.11
N GLU A 526 -3.15 29.24 -7.18
CA GLU A 526 -3.37 30.02 -8.41
C GLU A 526 -2.32 31.15 -8.53
N ASP A 527 -1.85 31.66 -7.38
CA ASP A 527 -0.83 32.70 -7.28
C ASP A 527 0.54 32.08 -6.93
N GLU A 528 1.60 32.55 -7.59
CA GLU A 528 2.97 32.07 -7.34
C GLU A 528 3.46 32.40 -5.93
N GLU A 529 3.01 33.52 -5.35
CA GLU A 529 3.40 33.94 -3.99
C GLU A 529 2.93 32.93 -2.92
N ASP A 530 1.71 32.40 -3.03
CA ASP A 530 1.18 31.38 -2.11
C ASP A 530 2.00 30.08 -2.19
N ALA A 531 2.38 29.69 -3.41
CA ALA A 531 3.21 28.51 -3.63
C ALA A 531 4.64 28.71 -3.08
N LEU A 532 5.20 29.92 -3.23
CA LEU A 532 6.50 30.27 -2.68
C LEU A 532 6.50 30.28 -1.15
N ALA A 533 5.42 30.73 -0.52
CA ALA A 533 5.27 30.68 0.94
C ALA A 533 5.35 29.23 1.47
N ILE A 534 4.71 28.29 0.77
CA ILE A 534 4.80 26.86 1.10
C ILE A 534 6.21 26.32 0.80
N ALA A 535 6.80 26.70 -0.34
CA ALA A 535 8.14 26.30 -0.71
C ALA A 535 9.18 26.78 0.31
N ASP A 536 9.03 27.98 0.87
CA ASP A 536 9.90 28.52 1.92
C ASP A 536 9.73 27.77 3.24
N LEU A 537 8.49 27.56 3.67
CA LEU A 537 8.19 26.79 4.88
C LEU A 537 8.80 25.38 4.82
N ARG A 538 8.80 24.79 3.63
CA ARG A 538 9.20 23.41 3.38
C ARG A 538 10.62 23.27 2.82
N GLY A 539 11.38 24.36 2.71
CA GLY A 539 12.75 24.34 2.17
C GLY A 539 12.85 23.74 0.76
N VAL A 540 11.83 23.92 -0.07
CA VAL A 540 11.75 23.32 -1.41
C VAL A 540 12.76 23.97 -2.33
N ARG A 541 13.61 23.14 -2.93
CA ARG A 541 14.50 23.53 -4.03
C ARG A 541 14.12 22.89 -5.36
N TYR A 542 13.56 21.67 -5.34
CA TYR A 542 13.15 21.00 -6.57
C TYR A 542 11.68 20.58 -6.50
N VAL A 543 11.01 20.63 -7.65
CA VAL A 543 9.62 20.22 -7.81
C VAL A 543 9.56 19.12 -8.86
N ILE A 544 8.91 17.99 -8.56
CA ILE A 544 8.69 16.92 -9.53
C ILE A 544 7.19 16.82 -9.81
N THR A 545 6.82 16.86 -11.09
CA THR A 545 5.44 16.71 -11.58
C THR A 545 5.35 15.54 -12.55
N ASP A 546 4.18 14.90 -12.63
CA ASP A 546 3.90 13.88 -13.63
C ASP A 546 2.51 14.02 -14.28
N GLY A 547 2.32 13.32 -15.39
CA GLY A 547 1.04 13.33 -16.11
C GLY A 547 -0.13 12.86 -15.25
N LYS A 548 0.09 11.89 -14.35
CA LYS A 548 -0.98 11.40 -13.46
C LYS A 548 -1.44 12.47 -12.48
N MET A 549 -0.56 13.35 -11.99
CA MET A 549 -0.97 14.50 -11.16
C MET A 549 -1.92 15.44 -11.89
N VAL A 550 -1.69 15.68 -13.18
CA VAL A 550 -2.56 16.53 -14.01
C VAL A 550 -3.90 15.85 -14.28
N TYR A 551 -3.90 14.54 -14.51
CA TYR A 551 -5.10 13.79 -14.90
C TYR A 551 -5.68 12.96 -13.74
N GLY A 552 -5.27 11.69 -13.63
CA GLY A 552 -5.93 10.70 -12.78
C GLY A 552 -5.91 11.00 -11.28
N LYS A 553 -4.90 11.72 -10.78
CA LYS A 553 -4.72 12.03 -9.36
C LYS A 553 -5.24 13.41 -8.96
N LEU A 554 -5.50 14.30 -9.92
CA LEU A 554 -6.01 15.65 -9.65
C LEU A 554 -7.27 15.66 -8.76
N PRO A 555 -8.30 14.79 -8.97
CA PRO A 555 -9.46 14.77 -8.08
C PRO A 555 -9.11 14.43 -6.63
N ALA A 556 -8.12 13.57 -6.39
CA ALA A 556 -7.69 13.20 -5.05
C ALA A 556 -6.93 14.35 -4.37
N MET A 557 -6.08 15.08 -5.13
CA MET A 557 -5.38 16.27 -4.63
C MET A 557 -6.37 17.34 -4.16
N VAL A 558 -7.41 17.60 -4.96
CA VAL A 558 -8.44 18.60 -4.63
C VAL A 558 -9.25 18.20 -3.40
N ARG A 559 -9.63 16.91 -3.27
CA ARG A 559 -10.31 16.41 -2.06
C ARG A 559 -9.43 16.43 -0.81
N TRP A 560 -8.11 16.49 -0.96
CA TRP A 560 -7.18 16.54 0.17
C TRP A 560 -7.28 17.83 0.96
N ILE A 561 -7.60 18.93 0.25
CA ILE A 561 -7.84 20.26 0.81
C ILE A 561 -9.34 20.57 0.93
N ASP A 562 -10.19 19.53 0.97
CA ASP A 562 -11.65 19.60 1.05
C ASP A 562 -12.30 20.43 -0.07
N GLY A 563 -11.64 20.52 -1.23
CA GLY A 563 -12.14 21.18 -2.43
C GLY A 563 -13.07 20.29 -3.27
N ASP A 564 -13.79 20.91 -4.20
CA ASP A 564 -14.62 20.22 -5.19
C ASP A 564 -13.83 19.91 -6.48
N PRO A 565 -13.59 18.62 -6.82
CA PRO A 565 -12.92 18.23 -8.06
C PRO A 565 -13.60 18.79 -9.33
N GLY A 566 -14.92 18.97 -9.32
CA GLY A 566 -15.68 19.51 -10.46
C GLY A 566 -15.25 20.93 -10.84
N SER A 567 -14.63 21.67 -9.92
CA SER A 567 -14.08 23.00 -10.18
C SER A 567 -12.79 22.99 -11.01
N TYR A 568 -12.08 21.85 -11.06
CA TYR A 568 -10.77 21.73 -11.74
C TYR A 568 -10.84 20.84 -12.98
N VAL A 569 -11.73 19.85 -12.99
CA VAL A 569 -11.84 18.91 -14.10
C VAL A 569 -13.28 18.47 -14.33
N SER A 570 -13.68 18.42 -15.60
CA SER A 570 -14.94 17.79 -16.01
C SER A 570 -14.65 16.39 -16.56
N ILE A 571 -15.26 15.38 -15.94
CA ILE A 571 -15.17 13.97 -16.37
C ILE A 571 -16.44 13.68 -17.17
N SER A 572 -16.32 13.42 -18.49
CA SER A 572 -17.46 12.94 -19.27
C SER A 572 -17.61 11.43 -19.15
N SER A 573 -18.85 10.96 -19.09
CA SER A 573 -19.23 9.57 -18.78
C SER A 573 -19.18 8.60 -19.95
N GLU A 574 -18.63 9.00 -21.10
CA GLU A 574 -18.55 8.12 -22.28
C GLU A 574 -17.28 7.23 -22.23
N PRO A 575 -17.31 5.99 -22.75
CA PRO A 575 -16.13 5.13 -22.78
C PRO A 575 -15.04 5.73 -23.69
N GLY A 576 -13.87 6.05 -23.13
CA GLY A 576 -12.71 6.62 -23.84
C GLY A 576 -12.51 8.13 -23.67
N THR A 577 -13.07 8.74 -22.62
CA THR A 577 -13.18 10.20 -22.49
C THR A 577 -11.93 10.92 -21.98
N SER A 578 -11.69 12.06 -22.62
CA SER A 578 -10.67 13.06 -22.33
C SER A 578 -10.99 13.80 -21.02
N PHE A 579 -10.03 13.81 -20.10
CA PHE A 579 -10.02 14.75 -18.98
C PHE A 579 -9.98 16.17 -19.57
N ARG A 580 -11.03 16.96 -19.33
CA ARG A 580 -11.04 18.37 -19.75
C ARG A 580 -10.83 19.26 -18.55
N HIS A 581 -9.70 19.95 -18.56
CA HIS A 581 -9.35 20.93 -17.53
C HIS A 581 -10.21 22.19 -17.62
N THR A 582 -10.59 22.72 -16.46
CA THR A 582 -11.31 24.00 -16.36
C THR A 582 -10.33 25.17 -16.44
N GLY A 583 -10.86 26.39 -16.65
CA GLY A 583 -10.05 27.61 -16.57
C GLY A 583 -9.35 27.76 -15.20
N LYS A 584 -10.02 27.36 -14.12
CA LYS A 584 -9.43 27.36 -12.78
C LYS A 584 -8.20 26.47 -12.69
N PHE A 585 -8.27 25.24 -13.18
CA PHE A 585 -7.09 24.36 -13.21
C PHE A 585 -5.96 24.98 -14.01
N MET A 586 -6.28 25.61 -15.14
CA MET A 586 -5.27 26.19 -16.01
C MET A 586 -4.44 27.29 -15.31
N GLU A 587 -4.98 27.97 -14.30
CA GLU A 587 -4.29 28.98 -13.49
C GLU A 587 -3.42 28.40 -12.36
N THR A 588 -3.54 27.10 -12.06
CA THR A 588 -2.78 26.49 -10.97
C THR A 588 -1.29 26.35 -11.27
N ILE A 589 -0.46 26.32 -10.21
CA ILE A 589 0.97 26.01 -10.30
C ILE A 589 1.21 24.68 -11.01
N LEU A 590 0.42 23.64 -10.72
CA LEU A 590 0.56 22.34 -11.38
C LEU A 590 0.40 22.44 -12.91
N SER A 591 -0.61 23.18 -13.37
CA SER A 591 -0.82 23.44 -14.80
C SER A 591 0.34 24.23 -15.40
N ARG A 592 0.77 25.34 -14.75
CA ARG A 592 1.86 26.18 -15.24
C ARG A 592 3.19 25.43 -15.32
N LEU A 593 3.50 24.59 -14.32
CA LEU A 593 4.67 23.70 -14.34
C LEU A 593 4.54 22.64 -15.44
N HIS A 594 3.52 21.78 -15.37
CA HIS A 594 3.50 20.57 -16.19
C HIS A 594 3.03 20.81 -17.63
N LEU A 595 1.98 21.60 -17.84
CA LEU A 595 1.42 21.82 -19.19
C LEU A 595 2.06 23.00 -19.93
N ARG A 596 2.69 23.95 -19.21
CA ARG A 596 3.26 25.18 -19.79
C ARG A 596 4.77 25.33 -19.57
N ASP A 597 5.45 24.27 -19.15
CA ASP A 597 6.91 24.23 -18.96
C ASP A 597 7.46 25.33 -18.03
N GLY A 598 6.66 25.72 -17.03
CA GLY A 598 6.98 26.80 -16.09
C GLY A 598 6.71 28.21 -16.62
N SER A 599 6.09 28.37 -17.80
CA SER A 599 5.68 29.69 -18.30
C SER A 599 4.69 30.35 -17.33
N GLU A 600 4.80 31.67 -17.21
CA GLU A 600 4.11 32.53 -16.24
C GLU A 600 4.56 32.33 -14.78
N LEU A 601 5.69 31.64 -14.55
CA LEU A 601 6.34 31.56 -13.24
C LEU A 601 7.69 32.28 -13.29
N GLY A 602 7.99 33.07 -12.24
CA GLY A 602 9.24 33.81 -12.11
C GLY A 602 10.34 33.05 -11.37
N SER A 603 9.98 32.04 -10.58
CA SER A 603 10.89 31.40 -9.61
C SER A 603 11.15 29.92 -9.87
N PHE A 604 10.60 29.34 -10.95
CA PHE A 604 10.74 27.92 -11.28
C PHE A 604 11.23 27.73 -12.71
N ARG A 605 12.34 27.00 -12.88
CA ARG A 605 12.90 26.64 -14.20
C ARG A 605 12.88 25.14 -14.43
N LEU A 606 12.50 24.71 -15.63
CA LEU A 606 12.60 23.32 -16.06
C LEU A 606 14.09 22.95 -16.15
N VAL A 607 14.48 21.85 -15.50
CA VAL A 607 15.87 21.33 -15.55
C VAL A 607 15.93 19.94 -16.18
N TYR A 608 14.84 19.18 -16.13
CA TYR A 608 14.75 17.86 -16.73
C TYR A 608 13.32 17.53 -17.16
N GLU A 609 13.19 16.85 -18.29
CA GLU A 609 11.98 16.14 -18.70
C GLU A 609 12.30 14.73 -19.21
N SER A 610 11.36 13.81 -18.96
CA SER A 610 11.41 12.44 -19.49
C SER A 610 10.86 12.36 -20.93
N GLY A 611 10.88 11.16 -21.52
CA GLY A 611 10.05 10.88 -22.70
C GLY A 611 8.54 10.91 -22.38
N PRO A 612 7.68 10.96 -23.41
CA PRO A 612 6.24 10.80 -23.23
C PRO A 612 5.89 9.38 -22.76
N SER A 613 4.75 9.25 -22.10
CA SER A 613 4.25 7.95 -21.62
C SER A 613 4.05 6.97 -22.79
N PRO A 614 4.45 5.69 -22.67
CA PRO A 614 4.19 4.69 -23.70
C PRO A 614 2.69 4.51 -23.98
N GLY A 615 2.23 4.86 -25.18
CA GLY A 615 0.85 4.66 -25.63
C GLY A 615 -0.10 5.86 -25.47
N GLU A 616 0.38 7.00 -24.95
CA GLU A 616 -0.38 8.26 -24.97
C GLU A 616 -0.17 9.02 -26.30
N TRP A 617 -1.23 9.68 -26.78
CA TRP A 617 -1.18 10.52 -27.99
C TRP A 617 -0.59 11.92 -27.73
N ASP A 618 -0.36 12.27 -26.47
CA ASP A 618 0.23 13.56 -26.08
C ASP A 618 1.76 13.46 -26.12
N PRO A 619 2.46 14.30 -26.91
CA PRO A 619 3.92 14.35 -26.92
C PRO A 619 4.54 14.92 -25.63
N ALA A 620 3.73 15.36 -24.65
CA ALA A 620 4.21 15.87 -23.37
C ALA A 620 4.97 14.81 -22.55
N ALA A 621 6.04 15.23 -21.90
CA ALA A 621 6.85 14.36 -21.03
C ALA A 621 6.04 13.81 -19.85
N GLU A 622 6.21 12.52 -19.55
CA GLU A 622 5.54 11.87 -18.42
C GLU A 622 5.95 12.49 -17.08
N VAL A 623 7.23 12.79 -16.88
CA VAL A 623 7.82 13.36 -15.65
C VAL A 623 8.65 14.60 -15.98
N LYS A 624 8.50 15.65 -15.17
CA LYS A 624 9.30 16.90 -15.27
C LYS A 624 9.84 17.31 -13.91
N ILE A 625 11.08 17.81 -13.89
CA ILE A 625 11.75 18.34 -12.71
C ILE A 625 12.05 19.82 -12.92
N PHE A 626 11.69 20.62 -11.93
CA PHE A 626 11.94 22.05 -11.88
C PHE A 626 12.87 22.39 -10.73
N GLU A 627 13.77 23.34 -10.92
CA GLU A 627 14.53 23.98 -9.85
C GLU A 627 13.90 25.32 -9.48
N ARG A 628 13.77 25.54 -8.17
CA ARG A 628 13.39 26.83 -7.61
C ARG A 628 14.61 27.74 -7.52
N VAL A 629 14.50 28.94 -8.07
CA VAL A 629 15.52 29.98 -8.08
C VAL A 629 14.95 31.30 -7.56
N ALA A 630 15.83 32.26 -7.22
CA ALA A 630 15.38 33.60 -6.85
C ALA A 630 14.75 34.35 -8.05
N GLY A 631 15.29 34.13 -9.25
CA GLY A 631 14.82 34.70 -10.51
C GLY A 631 15.31 36.13 -10.72
N ALA A 632 15.88 36.40 -11.89
CA ALA A 632 16.37 37.74 -12.24
C ALA A 632 15.18 38.68 -12.51
N LYS A 633 15.33 39.96 -12.15
CA LYS A 633 14.29 40.98 -12.32
C LYS A 633 14.60 41.85 -13.54
N ILE A 634 13.92 41.61 -14.66
CA ILE A 634 13.97 42.51 -15.81
C ILE A 634 13.04 43.69 -15.52
N SER A 635 13.61 44.88 -15.30
CA SER A 635 12.84 46.07 -14.90
C SER A 635 13.28 47.31 -15.66
N GLY A 636 12.36 48.25 -15.87
CA GLY A 636 12.70 49.58 -16.37
C GLY A 636 11.47 50.44 -16.60
N THR A 637 11.67 51.58 -17.26
CA THR A 637 10.59 52.49 -17.65
C THR A 637 9.96 52.05 -18.96
N THR A 638 8.66 52.25 -19.09
CA THR A 638 7.92 51.95 -20.32
C THR A 638 6.82 52.98 -20.57
N PRO A 639 6.65 53.47 -21.81
CA PRO A 639 5.53 54.34 -22.17
C PRO A 639 4.24 53.55 -22.43
N TYR A 640 4.29 52.21 -22.45
CA TYR A 640 3.15 51.37 -22.77
C TYR A 640 2.26 51.14 -21.54
N GLU A 641 0.95 51.30 -21.70
CA GLU A 641 -0.07 50.97 -20.68
C GLU A 641 -0.65 49.56 -20.90
N LYS A 642 0.18 48.63 -21.39
CA LYS A 642 -0.20 47.24 -21.74
C LYS A 642 0.78 46.25 -21.10
N PRO A 643 0.43 44.95 -20.99
CA PRO A 643 1.32 43.95 -20.43
C PRO A 643 2.67 43.91 -21.16
N MET A 644 3.75 44.05 -20.39
CA MET A 644 5.10 43.78 -20.85
C MET A 644 5.36 42.29 -20.72
N VAL A 645 6.00 41.71 -21.74
CA VAL A 645 6.30 40.27 -21.82
C VAL A 645 7.81 40.09 -21.95
N ALA A 646 8.35 39.12 -21.23
CA ALA A 646 9.69 38.57 -21.46
C ALA A 646 9.52 37.14 -21.97
N ALA A 647 9.99 36.85 -23.18
CA ALA A 647 9.94 35.52 -23.79
C ALA A 647 11.34 35.00 -24.10
N LEU A 648 11.53 33.69 -23.98
CA LEU A 648 12.80 33.01 -24.21
C LEU A 648 12.56 31.70 -24.96
N GLU A 649 13.27 31.52 -26.08
CA GLU A 649 13.31 30.24 -26.77
C GLU A 649 14.24 29.28 -26.02
N MET A 650 13.72 28.10 -25.70
CA MET A 650 14.40 27.09 -24.88
C MET A 650 14.52 25.77 -25.64
N THR A 651 15.56 25.02 -25.33
CA THR A 651 15.69 23.60 -25.67
C THR A 651 15.78 22.78 -24.38
N SER A 652 15.00 21.72 -24.25
CA SER A 652 15.08 20.81 -23.10
C SER A 652 16.27 19.84 -23.19
N ASN A 653 16.51 19.09 -22.12
CA ASN A 653 17.49 17.98 -22.06
C ASN A 653 17.27 16.89 -23.13
N ARG A 654 16.09 16.86 -23.77
CA ARG A 654 15.74 15.93 -24.86
C ARG A 654 15.78 16.54 -26.26
N GLY A 655 16.15 17.82 -26.37
CA GLY A 655 16.13 18.53 -27.64
C GLY A 655 14.75 19.08 -28.04
N ARG A 656 13.74 19.02 -27.16
CA ARG A 656 12.42 19.61 -27.43
C ARG A 656 12.51 21.12 -27.32
N ARG A 657 12.07 21.83 -28.37
CA ARG A 657 11.96 23.29 -28.35
C ARG A 657 10.65 23.72 -27.70
N PHE A 658 10.74 24.71 -26.82
CA PHE A 658 9.58 25.38 -26.24
C PHE A 658 9.87 26.85 -26.02
N VAL A 659 8.83 27.65 -25.80
CA VAL A 659 8.97 29.08 -25.50
C VAL A 659 8.53 29.29 -24.06
N TYR A 660 9.46 29.71 -23.21
CA TYR A 660 9.13 30.26 -21.92
C TYR A 660 8.66 31.70 -22.09
N PHE A 661 7.65 32.12 -21.33
CA PHE A 661 7.35 33.54 -21.20
C PHE A 661 6.82 33.89 -19.81
N ASN A 662 7.02 35.14 -19.39
CA ASN A 662 6.35 35.74 -18.25
C ASN A 662 5.93 37.19 -18.58
N ARG A 663 4.96 37.72 -17.84
CA ARG A 663 4.38 39.04 -18.11
C ARG A 663 4.07 39.81 -16.85
N ALA A 664 4.15 41.13 -16.93
CA ALA A 664 3.73 42.04 -15.87
C ALA A 664 3.02 43.26 -16.45
N MET A 665 2.04 43.77 -15.70
CA MET A 665 1.42 45.06 -16.01
C MET A 665 2.30 46.20 -15.47
N PRO A 666 2.65 47.20 -16.29
CA PRO A 666 3.35 48.37 -15.80
C PRO A 666 2.53 49.15 -14.75
N ALA A 667 3.19 49.66 -13.72
CA ALA A 667 2.63 50.53 -12.70
C ALA A 667 3.45 51.82 -12.61
N GLY A 668 2.80 52.98 -12.77
CA GLY A 668 3.46 54.28 -12.71
C GLY A 668 4.55 54.47 -13.77
N GLY A 669 4.38 53.89 -14.96
CA GLY A 669 5.35 53.95 -16.06
C GLY A 669 6.58 53.05 -15.88
N ARG A 670 6.59 52.16 -14.87
CA ARG A 670 7.63 51.16 -14.66
C ARG A 670 7.07 49.75 -14.73
N TYR A 671 7.87 48.81 -15.20
CA TYR A 671 7.54 47.39 -15.18
C TYR A 671 8.65 46.60 -14.47
N GLU A 672 8.30 45.43 -13.95
CA GLU A 672 9.23 44.45 -13.37
C GLU A 672 8.70 43.05 -13.71
N ILE A 673 9.52 42.23 -14.36
CA ILE A 673 9.21 40.84 -14.70
C ILE A 673 10.32 39.97 -14.12
N THR A 674 9.95 39.05 -13.24
CA THR A 674 10.89 38.05 -12.71
C THR A 674 11.00 36.88 -13.68
N VAL A 675 12.22 36.47 -14.01
CA VAL A 675 12.50 35.37 -14.94
C VAL A 675 13.48 34.35 -14.33
N PRO A 676 13.23 33.04 -14.45
CA PRO A 676 13.99 32.00 -13.77
C PRO A 676 15.10 31.37 -14.62
N TYR A 677 15.18 31.68 -15.93
CA TYR A 677 16.20 31.08 -16.81
C TYR A 677 17.35 32.05 -17.06
N SER A 678 18.55 31.50 -17.15
CA SER A 678 19.73 32.22 -17.63
C SER A 678 19.85 32.09 -19.15
N THR A 679 20.53 33.04 -19.79
CA THR A 679 20.96 32.98 -21.19
C THR A 679 22.37 32.39 -21.37
N ASP A 680 23.01 31.95 -20.28
CA ASP A 680 24.31 31.26 -20.32
C ASP A 680 24.14 29.80 -20.85
N GLU A 681 25.05 29.33 -21.71
CA GLU A 681 25.00 28.00 -22.35
C GLU A 681 25.46 26.85 -21.41
N GLU A 682 24.93 26.76 -20.18
CA GLU A 682 25.52 25.87 -19.15
C GLU A 682 24.61 24.77 -18.56
N VAL A 683 23.43 24.46 -19.14
CA VAL A 683 22.49 23.49 -18.54
C VAL A 683 21.84 22.55 -19.58
N ASP A 684 21.40 21.37 -19.12
CA ASP A 684 20.63 20.41 -19.90
C ASP A 684 19.42 21.06 -20.61
N ALA A 685 18.63 21.86 -19.89
CA ALA A 685 17.61 22.74 -20.46
C ALA A 685 18.16 24.18 -20.54
N HIS A 686 18.37 24.68 -21.75
CA HIS A 686 19.09 25.95 -22.00
C HIS A 686 18.40 26.83 -23.03
N SER A 687 18.74 28.12 -22.99
CA SER A 687 18.27 29.12 -23.95
C SER A 687 18.92 28.94 -25.32
N ILE A 688 18.18 29.21 -26.39
CA ILE A 688 18.69 29.25 -27.77
C ILE A 688 19.21 30.66 -28.14
N GLY A 689 18.88 31.67 -27.34
CA GLY A 689 19.28 33.06 -27.55
C GLY A 689 18.84 33.98 -26.41
N PRO A 690 18.89 35.31 -26.59
CA PRO A 690 18.54 36.26 -25.54
C PRO A 690 17.04 36.28 -25.26
N TYR A 691 16.67 36.82 -24.09
CA TYR A 691 15.29 37.20 -23.82
C TYR A 691 14.82 38.25 -24.82
N LEU A 692 13.61 38.06 -25.35
CA LEU A 692 12.88 39.07 -26.09
C LEU A 692 11.91 39.77 -25.14
N VAL A 693 12.09 41.07 -24.96
CA VAL A 693 11.30 41.90 -24.04
C VAL A 693 10.56 42.98 -24.81
N GLY A 694 9.27 43.16 -24.54
CA GLY A 694 8.45 44.20 -25.17
C GLY A 694 6.97 44.11 -24.77
N PRO A 695 6.14 45.09 -25.17
CA PRO A 695 4.69 44.96 -25.08
C PRO A 695 4.21 43.76 -25.91
N MET A 696 3.11 43.12 -25.48
CA MET A 696 2.60 41.89 -26.10
C MET A 696 2.39 41.99 -27.63
N ASP A 697 2.03 43.18 -28.14
CA ASP A 697 1.80 43.43 -29.56
C ASP A 697 3.09 43.35 -30.41
N ASP A 698 4.27 43.59 -29.81
CA ASP A 698 5.56 43.58 -30.53
C ASP A 698 5.99 42.17 -30.95
N PHE A 699 5.44 41.14 -30.32
CA PHE A 699 5.66 39.74 -30.71
C PHE A 699 4.85 39.35 -31.96
N ALA A 700 3.89 40.18 -32.38
CA ALA A 700 3.08 40.01 -33.59
C ALA A 700 3.42 41.07 -34.66
N GLY A 701 4.71 41.34 -34.88
CA GLY A 701 5.21 42.20 -35.97
C GLY A 701 5.93 43.49 -35.55
N GLY A 702 6.30 43.63 -34.27
CA GLY A 702 7.18 44.69 -33.78
C GLY A 702 8.65 44.27 -33.63
N GLU A 703 9.47 45.12 -33.01
CA GLU A 703 10.90 44.86 -32.74
C GLU A 703 11.16 44.76 -31.22
N PRO A 704 11.04 43.56 -30.61
CA PRO A 704 11.33 43.38 -29.19
C PRO A 704 12.82 43.61 -28.87
N ARG A 705 13.11 44.09 -27.65
CA ARG A 705 14.49 44.28 -27.17
C ARG A 705 15.10 42.95 -26.77
N LYS A 706 16.37 42.74 -27.13
CA LYS A 706 17.17 41.58 -26.74
C LYS A 706 17.88 41.85 -25.41
N VAL A 707 17.74 40.93 -24.45
CA VAL A 707 18.26 41.07 -23.09
C VAL A 707 19.00 39.79 -22.69
N GLU A 708 20.24 39.94 -22.24
CA GLU A 708 21.04 38.85 -21.66
C GLU A 708 20.83 38.81 -20.15
N VAL A 709 20.71 37.61 -19.59
CA VAL A 709 20.47 37.37 -18.16
C VAL A 709 21.43 36.28 -17.69
N ARG A 710 22.41 36.64 -16.85
CA ARG A 710 23.43 35.69 -16.40
C ARG A 710 22.90 34.78 -15.30
N GLU A 711 23.50 33.61 -15.13
CA GLU A 711 23.13 32.69 -14.05
C GLU A 711 23.29 33.33 -12.67
N GLU A 712 24.31 34.19 -12.50
CA GLU A 712 24.49 34.96 -11.28
C GLU A 712 23.33 35.93 -11.01
N ASP A 713 22.73 36.50 -12.06
CA ASP A 713 21.58 37.39 -11.93
C ASP A 713 20.34 36.63 -11.49
N VAL A 714 20.15 35.41 -12.01
CA VAL A 714 19.05 34.50 -11.63
C VAL A 714 19.21 33.99 -10.20
N ALA A 715 20.40 33.52 -9.84
CA ALA A 715 20.66 32.93 -8.52
C ALA A 715 20.54 33.94 -7.38
N LEU A 716 20.94 35.20 -7.62
CA LEU A 716 20.91 36.27 -6.61
C LEU A 716 19.69 37.19 -6.71
N GLY A 717 18.83 36.99 -7.72
CA GLY A 717 17.66 37.84 -7.97
C GLY A 717 18.00 39.29 -8.32
N ARG A 718 19.06 39.50 -9.11
CA ARG A 718 19.54 40.84 -9.50
C ARG A 718 18.60 41.50 -10.50
N VAL A 719 18.67 42.83 -10.54
CA VAL A 719 17.90 43.65 -11.48
C VAL A 719 18.71 43.84 -12.77
N VAL A 720 18.09 43.51 -13.90
CA VAL A 720 18.58 43.80 -15.26
C VAL A 720 17.75 44.95 -15.82
N GLU A 721 18.37 46.14 -15.95
CA GLU A 721 17.64 47.35 -16.33
C GLU A 721 17.42 47.47 -17.84
N VAL A 722 16.15 47.63 -18.26
CA VAL A 722 15.75 47.71 -19.67
C VAL A 722 14.66 48.79 -19.84
N ASN A 723 15.02 49.93 -20.42
CA ASN A 723 14.12 51.09 -20.57
C ASN A 723 13.60 51.19 -22.01
N PHE A 724 12.29 51.36 -22.21
CA PHE A 724 11.62 51.44 -23.53
C PHE A 724 11.49 52.86 -24.07
#